data_AF-A0A7K6MR56-F1
#
_entry.id   AF-A0A7K6MR56-F1
#
_cell.length_a   1.000
_cell.length_b   1.000
_cell.length_c   1.000
_cell.angle_alpha   90.00
_cell.angle_beta   90.00
_cell.angle_gamma   90.00
#
_symmetry.space_group_name_H-M   'P 1'
#
loop_
_entity.id
_entity.type
_entity.pdbx_description
1 polymer ?
#
loop_
_entity_poly.entity_id
_entity_poly.type
_entity_poly.pdbx_seq_one_letter_code
_entity_poly.pdbx_strand_id
1 'polypeptide(L)'
;RTGLGRLSSLLSLQEKKIFAVQGPYPVIRRLLRARGWVERKLPRSSRQLKQQLEKRAGGGGEVQGKAVLNPRAGAQPSLGTTEPLHHTWPSDKKNKGQREDEDTEQCTEDSDDIHDLMSFLVQDQVPNFLWTIRLSNIDRELLPRIEVVNRFPRLYALCTKEGLCQSLQNLPWFEQVDLNSFFPRCYRLGFTDEQDAFIDDFRLTAARSLLKLALQKVGDRPVETEQPPKPDKAPGETHVSHPVPSTAGPCSPLYPQLVEDALEVCEQHLGVLGHQDIDRSTPSPYRTCITWDRFLQEYYRVAHEGTRLVLSREQREQCQDVLQRLEKQLPQLGIEGNLNVWILKPSAKSRGRGKAGGSMGHKHPHGEGVSPSLCCPGIVCTTRLEEVLELAQSCTGSSVRVCEWVVQKYVERPLTIFDTKFDIRQWFLVTDWKPLTVWFYRDCYLRFCSRPFSLCHLEPARHLCNVSVQKRYKTSQPDPRVPPDKIWSNTQFQAHLARLGRADAWQRVIVPGMKAAIVNALRCARDQVGSRKGSFELFGADFLIGRDFQPWLLEINSCPTMSPSSVVTRQLCANVQRDTLRLVLDRKDNPTCSIGAFELLYREVGWGLGTASPQAPRTPTAPCVSLQAPVSSCLSVGVQLEVTGCSLKKP
;
A
#
# COMPACT_ATOMS: atom_id res chain seq x y z
N ARG A 1 44.79 18.96 27.24
CA ARG A 1 44.53 20.11 26.33
C ARG A 1 45.14 19.93 24.93
N THR A 2 46.33 19.34 24.79
CA THR A 2 47.02 19.12 23.51
C THR A 2 46.39 18.03 22.61
N GLY A 3 45.75 16.99 23.19
CA GLY A 3 45.03 15.96 22.42
C GLY A 3 43.71 16.45 21.80
N LEU A 4 42.90 17.19 22.57
CA LEU A 4 41.64 17.79 22.11
C LEU A 4 41.85 18.83 20.99
N GLY A 5 42.93 19.62 21.06
CA GLY A 5 43.28 20.57 19.99
C GLY A 5 43.71 19.89 18.69
N ARG A 6 44.41 18.75 18.76
CA ARG A 6 44.76 17.92 17.59
C ARG A 6 43.55 17.18 17.01
N LEU A 7 42.64 16.70 17.86
CA LEU A 7 41.38 16.10 17.41
C LEU A 7 40.46 17.13 16.74
N SER A 8 40.36 18.34 17.30
CA SER A 8 39.58 19.44 16.73
C SER A 8 40.11 19.88 15.36
N SER A 9 41.44 19.92 15.17
CA SER A 9 42.07 20.23 13.87
C SER A 9 42.00 19.08 12.85
N LEU A 10 41.97 17.82 13.30
CA LEU A 10 41.63 16.67 12.43
C LEU A 10 40.15 16.67 12.03
N LEU A 11 39.26 17.12 12.92
CA LEU A 11 37.83 17.25 12.66
C LEU A 11 37.48 18.45 11.78
N SER A 12 38.25 19.54 11.84
CA SER A 12 38.11 20.66 10.89
C SER A 12 38.49 20.26 9.45
N LEU A 13 39.34 19.24 9.27
CA LEU A 13 39.58 18.63 7.94
C LEU A 13 38.41 17.73 7.48
N GLN A 14 37.48 17.37 8.38
CA GLN A 14 36.29 16.57 8.11
C GLN A 14 35.00 17.40 7.98
N GLU A 15 35.06 18.72 7.79
CA GLU A 15 33.89 19.64 7.69
C GLU A 15 32.83 19.23 6.64
N LYS A 16 33.16 18.33 5.71
CA LYS A 16 32.23 17.80 4.70
C LYS A 16 31.68 16.39 4.99
N LYS A 17 32.05 15.76 6.11
CA LYS A 17 31.68 14.38 6.47
C LYS A 17 30.95 14.29 7.81
N ILE A 18 30.09 15.26 8.11
CA ILE A 18 29.24 15.25 9.30
C ILE A 18 27.85 14.77 8.89
N PHE A 19 27.27 13.82 9.63
CA PHE A 19 25.92 13.32 9.36
C PHE A 19 25.04 13.32 10.60
N ALA A 20 23.73 13.34 10.39
CA ALA A 20 22.73 13.19 11.43
C ALA A 20 21.71 12.11 11.06
N VAL A 21 21.35 11.24 12.01
CA VAL A 21 20.32 10.21 11.82
C VAL A 21 19.21 10.36 12.85
N GLN A 22 17.99 10.60 12.39
CA GLN A 22 16.79 10.59 13.21
C GLN A 22 15.96 9.33 12.94
N GLY A 23 16.03 8.38 13.86
CA GLY A 23 15.33 7.09 13.78
C GLY A 23 16.22 5.88 14.04
N PRO A 24 15.63 4.67 14.07
CA PRO A 24 16.36 3.42 14.32
C PRO A 24 16.98 2.90 13.01
N TYR A 25 18.01 3.59 12.51
CA TYR A 25 18.78 3.18 11.31
C TYR A 25 20.22 2.81 11.65
N PRO A 26 20.46 1.70 12.40
CA PRO A 26 21.81 1.28 12.77
C PRO A 26 22.68 0.95 11.55
N VAL A 27 22.08 0.39 10.49
CA VAL A 27 22.78 0.09 9.23
C VAL A 27 23.36 1.36 8.60
N ILE A 28 22.57 2.43 8.50
CA ILE A 28 23.04 3.72 7.96
C ILE A 28 24.16 4.30 8.82
N ARG A 29 24.00 4.32 10.16
CA ARG A 29 25.05 4.81 11.07
C ARG A 29 26.36 4.07 10.87
N ARG A 30 26.32 2.73 10.91
CA ARG A 30 27.50 1.87 10.74
C ARG A 30 28.17 2.12 9.38
N LEU A 31 27.38 2.22 8.31
CA LEU A 31 27.90 2.42 6.96
C LEU A 31 28.51 3.80 6.72
N LEU A 32 27.96 4.85 7.34
CA LEU A 32 28.54 6.20 7.28
C LEU A 32 29.81 6.30 8.13
N ARG A 33 29.82 5.75 9.34
CA ARG A 33 31.02 5.66 10.19
C ARG A 33 32.15 4.92 9.47
N ALA A 34 31.86 3.81 8.79
CA ALA A 34 32.83 3.08 7.97
C ALA A 34 33.39 3.89 6.79
N ARG A 35 32.70 4.95 6.33
CA ARG A 35 33.18 5.90 5.31
C ARG A 35 33.99 7.07 5.90
N GLY A 36 34.27 7.01 7.21
CA GLY A 36 34.94 8.07 7.96
C GLY A 36 34.05 9.28 8.26
N TRP A 37 32.72 9.11 8.28
CA TRP A 37 31.80 10.18 8.66
C TRP A 37 31.57 10.21 10.17
N VAL A 38 31.35 11.40 10.73
CA VAL A 38 31.11 11.63 12.15
C VAL A 38 29.64 11.96 12.38
N GLU A 39 29.02 11.27 13.34
CA GLU A 39 27.62 11.48 13.68
C GLU A 39 27.46 12.68 14.62
N ARG A 40 26.64 13.65 14.22
CA ARG A 40 26.07 14.66 15.11
C ARG A 40 24.72 14.16 15.63
N LYS A 41 24.69 13.71 16.90
CA LYS A 41 23.43 13.29 17.55
C LYS A 41 22.51 14.51 17.67
N LEU A 42 21.32 14.42 17.10
CA LEU A 42 20.31 15.46 17.22
C LEU A 42 19.71 15.46 18.64
N PRO A 43 19.31 16.63 19.18
CA PRO A 43 18.69 16.71 20.49
C PRO A 43 17.50 15.75 20.60
N ARG A 44 17.47 14.90 21.64
CA ARG A 44 16.32 14.04 21.91
C ARG A 44 15.12 14.93 22.23
N SER A 45 14.00 14.72 21.54
CA SER A 45 12.76 15.47 21.82
C SER A 45 12.41 15.41 23.32
N SER A 46 11.97 16.52 23.89
CA SER A 46 11.67 16.71 25.31
C SER A 46 10.70 15.67 25.92
N ARG A 47 9.91 14.97 25.10
CA ARG A 47 9.05 13.84 25.54
C ARG A 47 9.82 12.60 25.99
N GLN A 48 10.94 12.27 25.36
CA GLN A 48 11.77 11.11 25.75
C GLN A 48 12.66 11.45 26.95
N LEU A 49 13.07 12.71 27.09
CA LEU A 49 13.79 13.18 28.26
C LEU A 49 12.93 13.07 29.52
N LYS A 50 11.63 13.40 29.45
CA LYS A 50 10.67 13.17 30.54
C LYS A 50 10.53 11.69 30.91
N GLN A 51 10.37 10.79 29.95
CA GLN A 51 10.25 9.35 30.24
C GLN A 51 11.54 8.72 30.79
N GLN A 52 12.73 9.22 30.40
CA GLN A 52 13.99 8.76 31.01
C GLN A 52 14.24 9.39 32.38
N LEU A 53 13.83 10.64 32.60
CA LEU A 53 13.88 11.29 33.92
C LEU A 53 12.87 10.66 34.88
N GLU A 54 11.68 10.28 34.43
CA GLU A 54 10.69 9.52 35.21
C GLU A 54 11.17 8.09 35.51
N LYS A 55 11.84 7.42 34.57
CA LYS A 55 12.50 6.13 34.83
C LYS A 55 13.70 6.23 35.77
N ARG A 56 14.41 7.35 35.79
CA ARG A 56 15.50 7.62 36.75
C ARG A 56 14.97 8.10 38.10
N ALA A 57 13.82 8.76 38.14
CA ALA A 57 13.16 9.25 39.36
C ALA A 57 12.30 8.17 40.06
N GLY A 58 11.95 7.07 39.37
CA GLY A 58 11.20 5.95 39.96
C GLY A 58 12.00 5.01 40.86
N GLY A 59 13.24 5.35 41.20
CA GLY A 59 14.11 4.60 42.10
C GLY A 59 14.57 5.47 43.28
N GLY A 60 13.65 5.85 44.16
CA GLY A 60 13.98 6.60 45.38
C GLY A 60 12.70 6.95 46.14
N GLY A 61 12.54 6.35 47.33
CA GLY A 61 11.36 6.51 48.18
C GLY A 61 11.17 7.93 48.70
N GLU A 62 9.91 8.21 49.02
CA GLU A 62 9.41 9.45 49.60
C GLU A 62 10.13 9.86 50.89
N VAL A 63 10.55 11.13 50.97
CA VAL A 63 10.55 11.86 52.24
C VAL A 63 9.88 13.22 51.98
N GLN A 64 8.75 13.44 52.64
CA GLN A 64 8.01 14.70 52.65
C GLN A 64 8.79 15.77 53.43
N GLY A 65 8.80 17.00 52.89
CA GLY A 65 9.22 18.20 53.61
C GLY A 65 8.92 19.45 52.79
N LYS A 66 7.75 20.07 53.00
CA LYS A 66 7.42 21.41 52.50
C LYS A 66 8.24 22.47 53.25
N ALA A 67 8.93 23.36 52.54
CA ALA A 67 9.14 24.74 52.99
C ALA A 67 9.45 25.65 51.79
N VAL A 68 8.76 26.80 51.78
CA VAL A 68 8.88 27.91 50.85
C VAL A 68 9.95 28.88 51.38
N LEU A 69 10.78 29.47 50.49
CA LEU A 69 11.18 30.89 50.43
C LEU A 69 12.55 31.10 49.73
N ASN A 70 12.71 32.32 49.24
CA ASN A 70 13.56 32.82 48.15
C ASN A 70 15.02 33.20 48.60
N PRO A 71 15.88 33.79 47.72
CA PRO A 71 17.33 33.57 47.68
C PRO A 71 18.18 34.63 48.40
N ARG A 72 19.44 34.28 48.77
CA ARG A 72 20.64 35.15 48.63
C ARG A 72 21.94 34.47 49.12
N ALA A 73 22.99 34.64 48.30
CA ALA A 73 24.42 34.86 48.60
C ALA A 73 25.27 33.83 49.39
N GLY A 74 26.40 33.43 48.76
CA GLY A 74 27.73 33.55 49.37
C GLY A 74 28.45 32.27 49.84
N ALA A 75 29.64 32.06 49.25
CA ALA A 75 30.85 31.38 49.77
C ALA A 75 31.01 29.84 49.63
N GLN A 76 32.18 29.47 49.05
CA GLN A 76 32.86 28.16 49.00
C GLN A 76 33.69 27.90 50.31
N PRO A 77 34.59 26.88 50.41
CA PRO A 77 34.47 25.41 50.28
C PRO A 77 35.17 24.63 51.43
N SER A 78 34.95 23.31 51.56
CA SER A 78 35.92 22.28 52.04
C SER A 78 35.22 20.91 52.16
N LEU A 79 35.69 19.80 51.56
CA LEU A 79 36.86 18.92 51.78
C LEU A 79 36.59 17.78 52.80
N GLY A 80 36.80 16.53 52.33
CA GLY A 80 36.85 15.29 53.12
C GLY A 80 35.60 14.40 53.04
N THR A 81 35.60 13.06 53.00
CA THR A 81 36.57 11.98 52.72
C THR A 81 35.78 10.66 52.94
N THR A 82 36.13 9.60 52.20
CA THR A 82 36.11 8.16 52.58
C THR A 82 34.78 7.38 52.80
N GLU A 83 34.49 6.50 51.82
CA GLU A 83 33.99 5.09 51.83
C GLU A 83 34.32 4.18 53.06
N PRO A 84 33.96 2.86 53.12
CA PRO A 84 32.83 2.04 52.59
C PRO A 84 32.32 0.96 53.61
N LEU A 85 31.62 -0.10 53.13
CA LEU A 85 31.41 -1.50 53.66
C LEU A 85 29.91 -1.86 53.91
N HIS A 86 29.24 -2.74 53.14
CA HIS A 86 29.30 -4.22 52.96
C HIS A 86 28.34 -5.05 53.86
N HIS A 87 27.72 -6.09 53.26
CA HIS A 87 27.00 -7.28 53.80
C HIS A 87 25.45 -7.29 53.75
N THR A 88 24.74 -7.99 52.83
CA THR A 88 24.46 -9.45 52.53
C THR A 88 23.11 -9.98 53.08
N TRP A 89 22.09 -10.18 52.21
CA TRP A 89 21.36 -11.44 51.80
C TRP A 89 19.99 -11.65 52.53
N PRO A 90 19.01 -12.52 52.12
CA PRO A 90 18.63 -13.13 50.82
C PRO A 90 17.13 -13.05 50.40
N SER A 91 16.93 -13.27 49.08
CA SER A 91 15.82 -13.91 48.34
C SER A 91 14.40 -14.02 48.91
N ASP A 92 13.43 -13.63 48.08
CA ASP A 92 12.33 -14.55 47.76
C ASP A 92 11.79 -14.41 46.32
N LYS A 93 11.66 -15.56 45.65
CA LYS A 93 11.29 -15.70 44.23
C LYS A 93 9.78 -15.62 44.05
N LYS A 94 9.30 -14.87 43.03
CA LYS A 94 8.06 -15.20 42.29
C LYS A 94 8.04 -14.58 40.89
N ASN A 95 8.00 -15.48 39.89
CA ASN A 95 7.55 -15.35 38.50
C ASN A 95 7.92 -14.11 37.65
N LYS A 96 9.03 -14.23 36.90
CA LYS A 96 9.21 -13.52 35.61
C LYS A 96 8.54 -14.33 34.49
N GLY A 97 7.49 -13.75 33.90
CA GLY A 97 7.06 -14.11 32.55
C GLY A 97 8.16 -13.76 31.55
N GLN A 98 8.36 -14.66 30.59
CA GLN A 98 9.37 -14.60 29.54
C GLN A 98 9.38 -13.23 28.85
N ARG A 99 10.49 -12.51 29.01
CA ARG A 99 10.87 -11.41 28.11
C ARG A 99 11.58 -12.08 26.94
N GLU A 100 11.10 -11.81 25.75
CA GLU A 100 11.75 -12.20 24.50
C GLU A 100 13.17 -11.62 24.50
N ASP A 101 14.16 -12.50 24.39
CA ASP A 101 15.56 -12.14 24.26
C ASP A 101 15.73 -11.38 22.93
N GLU A 102 15.90 -10.06 23.03
CA GLU A 102 16.52 -9.28 21.97
C GLU A 102 17.98 -9.75 21.89
N ASP A 103 18.29 -10.61 20.92
CA ASP A 103 19.67 -10.88 20.48
C ASP A 103 20.27 -9.56 19.96
N THR A 104 20.69 -8.75 20.92
CA THR A 104 21.60 -7.64 20.76
C THR A 104 22.94 -8.30 20.55
N GLU A 105 23.42 -8.34 19.30
CA GLU A 105 24.85 -8.55 19.05
C GLU A 105 25.60 -7.66 20.04
N GLN A 106 26.35 -8.28 20.95
CA GLN A 106 27.19 -7.61 21.93
C GLN A 106 28.16 -6.69 21.19
N CYS A 107 27.75 -5.43 21.02
CA CYS A 107 28.62 -4.35 20.61
C CYS A 107 29.29 -3.91 21.90
N THR A 108 30.59 -4.19 22.01
CA THR A 108 31.49 -3.76 23.09
C THR A 108 31.12 -2.37 23.59
N GLU A 109 30.83 -2.24 24.89
CA GLU A 109 30.39 -1.00 25.53
C GLU A 109 31.36 0.18 25.30
N ASP A 110 32.65 -0.10 25.05
CA ASP A 110 33.70 0.88 24.73
C ASP A 110 33.49 1.65 23.40
N SER A 111 32.64 1.16 22.48
CA SER A 111 32.46 1.79 21.16
C SER A 111 31.55 3.02 21.18
N ASP A 112 30.58 3.09 22.10
CA ASP A 112 29.60 4.18 22.09
C ASP A 112 30.15 5.47 22.72
N ASP A 113 31.03 5.35 23.72
CA ASP A 113 31.65 6.50 24.41
C ASP A 113 32.49 7.36 23.47
N ILE A 114 33.27 6.74 22.57
CA ILE A 114 34.04 7.46 21.55
C ILE A 114 33.10 8.20 20.60
N HIS A 115 32.00 7.57 20.18
CA HIS A 115 31.04 8.21 19.28
C HIS A 115 30.25 9.34 19.96
N ASP A 116 30.00 9.23 21.26
CA ASP A 116 29.42 10.32 22.06
C ASP A 116 30.38 11.51 22.19
N LEU A 117 31.66 11.25 22.47
CA LEU A 117 32.69 12.30 22.48
C LEU A 117 32.81 12.97 21.11
N MET A 118 32.87 12.19 20.03
CA MET A 118 32.96 12.73 18.67
C MET A 118 31.71 13.54 18.30
N SER A 119 30.53 13.10 18.71
CA SER A 119 29.28 13.85 18.53
C SER A 119 29.29 15.17 19.30
N PHE A 120 29.87 15.20 20.50
CA PHE A 120 30.02 16.43 21.29
C PHE A 120 30.95 17.44 20.59
N LEU A 121 32.05 16.97 20.00
CA LEU A 121 33.00 17.83 19.28
C LEU A 121 32.41 18.49 18.02
N VAL A 122 31.39 17.87 17.40
CA VAL A 122 30.72 18.39 16.20
C VAL A 122 29.30 18.93 16.48
N GLN A 123 28.93 19.15 17.74
CA GLN A 123 27.56 19.53 18.13
C GLN A 123 27.09 20.85 17.51
N ASP A 124 28.00 21.81 17.34
CA ASP A 124 27.74 23.15 16.80
C ASP A 124 27.89 23.22 15.26
N GLN A 125 28.34 22.13 14.64
CA GLN A 125 28.54 22.04 13.19
C GLN A 125 27.26 21.62 12.47
N VAL A 126 27.03 22.11 11.25
CA VAL A 126 25.89 21.68 10.43
C VAL A 126 26.19 20.33 9.76
N PRO A 127 25.31 19.32 9.86
CA PRO A 127 25.53 18.07 9.16
C PRO A 127 25.39 18.26 7.65
N ASN A 128 26.28 17.65 6.88
CA ASN A 128 26.20 17.62 5.41
C ASN A 128 25.18 16.60 4.93
N PHE A 129 24.93 15.55 5.72
CA PHE A 129 23.99 14.47 5.39
C PHE A 129 22.96 14.24 6.49
N LEU A 130 21.69 14.16 6.11
CA LEU A 130 20.59 13.87 7.02
C LEU A 130 19.78 12.66 6.57
N TRP A 131 19.64 11.70 7.49
CA TRP A 131 18.71 10.58 7.34
C TRP A 131 17.60 10.64 8.40
N THR A 132 16.35 10.86 8.00
CA THR A 132 15.21 11.01 8.91
C THR A 132 13.94 10.30 8.44
N ILE A 133 13.09 9.90 9.40
CA ILE A 133 11.74 9.38 9.18
C ILE A 133 10.72 10.51 8.89
N ARG A 134 10.98 11.75 9.33
CA ARG A 134 10.05 12.88 9.15
C ARG A 134 10.80 14.21 9.12
N LEU A 135 10.58 14.98 8.05
CA LEU A 135 11.09 16.35 7.94
C LEU A 135 10.48 17.30 8.99
N SER A 136 9.25 17.05 9.45
CA SER A 136 8.55 17.90 10.43
C SER A 136 9.27 18.03 11.78
N ASN A 137 10.18 17.11 12.09
CA ASN A 137 10.91 17.09 13.35
C ASN A 137 12.30 17.72 13.25
N ILE A 138 12.63 18.28 12.08
CA ILE A 138 13.91 18.96 11.82
C ILE A 138 13.65 20.45 11.82
N ASP A 139 14.58 21.18 12.42
CA ASP A 139 14.54 22.64 12.44
C ASP A 139 14.47 23.21 11.01
N ARG A 140 13.55 24.15 10.81
CA ARG A 140 13.30 24.80 9.52
C ARG A 140 14.47 25.67 9.09
N GLU A 141 15.27 26.19 10.02
CA GLU A 141 16.47 26.97 9.73
C GLU A 141 17.68 26.07 9.39
N LEU A 142 17.70 24.86 9.94
CA LEU A 142 18.77 23.90 9.69
C LEU A 142 18.63 23.21 8.33
N LEU A 143 17.42 22.78 7.97
CA LEU A 143 17.18 21.97 6.77
C LEU A 143 17.71 22.58 5.45
N PRO A 144 17.59 23.90 5.18
CA PRO A 144 18.17 24.53 4.01
C PRO A 144 19.69 24.39 3.93
N ARG A 145 20.38 24.33 5.07
CA ARG A 145 21.85 24.31 5.19
C ARG A 145 22.47 22.92 5.02
N ILE A 146 21.67 21.85 5.07
CA ILE A 146 22.15 20.46 4.94
C ILE A 146 22.24 20.07 3.48
N GLU A 147 23.40 19.69 2.95
CA GLU A 147 23.55 19.39 1.52
C GLU A 147 22.63 18.23 1.07
N VAL A 148 22.70 17.09 1.75
CA VAL A 148 22.06 15.85 1.33
C VAL A 148 21.00 15.39 2.33
N VAL A 149 19.77 15.15 1.85
CA VAL A 149 18.63 14.76 2.72
C VAL A 149 17.87 13.61 2.10
N ASN A 150 17.61 12.55 2.87
CA ASN A 150 16.89 11.36 2.38
C ASN A 150 15.35 11.56 2.20
N ARG A 151 14.87 12.81 2.06
CA ARG A 151 13.45 13.16 1.97
C ARG A 151 13.16 14.31 1.03
N PHE A 152 12.03 14.23 0.32
CA PHE A 152 11.41 15.33 -0.40
C PHE A 152 10.29 16.00 0.41
N PRO A 153 10.09 17.32 0.25
CA PRO A 153 8.90 18.00 0.76
C PRO A 153 7.66 17.68 -0.09
N ARG A 154 6.46 17.78 0.51
CA ARG A 154 5.14 17.70 -0.16
C ARG A 154 4.94 16.44 -1.03
N LEU A 155 4.82 15.27 -0.40
CA LEU A 155 4.58 13.99 -1.08
C LEU A 155 3.11 13.54 -1.08
N TYR A 156 2.17 14.43 -0.74
CA TYR A 156 0.75 14.09 -0.63
C TYR A 156 0.22 13.42 -1.91
N ALA A 157 0.47 14.05 -3.06
CA ALA A 157 0.05 13.59 -4.38
C ALA A 157 0.51 12.17 -4.74
N LEU A 158 1.58 11.67 -4.14
CA LEU A 158 2.12 10.33 -4.44
C LEU A 158 1.84 9.31 -3.33
N CYS A 159 1.93 9.74 -2.08
CA CYS A 159 2.01 8.84 -0.92
C CYS A 159 0.72 8.75 -0.08
N THR A 160 -0.37 9.40 -0.51
CA THR A 160 -1.71 9.17 0.03
C THR A 160 -2.57 8.46 -1.00
N LYS A 161 -3.59 7.71 -0.55
CA LYS A 161 -4.46 6.99 -1.48
C LYS A 161 -5.24 7.96 -2.36
N GLU A 162 -5.72 9.03 -1.74
CA GLU A 162 -6.44 10.11 -2.42
C GLU A 162 -5.55 10.87 -3.40
N GLY A 163 -4.36 11.30 -2.97
CA GLY A 163 -3.43 12.03 -3.83
C GLY A 163 -2.97 11.18 -5.02
N LEU A 164 -2.68 9.89 -4.79
CA LEU A 164 -2.31 8.98 -5.88
C LEU A 164 -3.48 8.76 -6.84
N CYS A 165 -4.69 8.56 -6.32
CA CYS A 165 -5.91 8.43 -7.12
C CYS A 165 -6.12 9.66 -8.01
N GLN A 166 -6.05 10.86 -7.42
CA GLN A 166 -6.22 12.12 -8.14
C GLN A 166 -5.11 12.34 -9.18
N SER A 167 -3.85 12.11 -8.80
CA SER A 167 -2.73 12.35 -9.71
C SER A 167 -2.81 11.46 -10.95
N LEU A 168 -3.15 10.18 -10.77
CA LEU A 168 -3.25 9.22 -11.86
C LEU A 168 -4.34 9.55 -12.89
N GLN A 169 -5.34 10.36 -12.55
CA GLN A 169 -6.32 10.86 -13.53
C GLN A 169 -5.67 11.77 -14.59
N ASN A 170 -4.48 12.32 -14.32
CA ASN A 170 -3.74 13.12 -15.28
C ASN A 170 -2.91 12.26 -16.26
N LEU A 171 -2.95 10.92 -16.16
CA LEU A 171 -2.15 10.03 -17.01
C LEU A 171 -2.29 10.30 -18.52
N PRO A 172 -3.49 10.57 -19.08
CA PRO A 172 -3.64 10.87 -20.51
C PRO A 172 -2.82 12.07 -21.01
N TRP A 173 -2.43 13.00 -20.13
CA TRP A 173 -1.57 14.13 -20.48
C TRP A 173 -0.10 13.74 -20.68
N PHE A 174 0.31 12.57 -20.19
CA PHE A 174 1.69 12.13 -20.18
C PHE A 174 1.95 10.88 -21.03
N GLU A 175 0.97 9.97 -21.09
CA GLU A 175 1.06 8.68 -21.75
C GLU A 175 -0.29 8.26 -22.32
N GLN A 176 -0.28 7.57 -23.46
CA GLN A 176 -1.47 6.94 -24.04
C GLN A 176 -1.67 5.53 -23.46
N VAL A 177 -1.73 5.44 -22.14
CA VAL A 177 -1.95 4.18 -21.41
C VAL A 177 -3.22 4.30 -20.59
N ASP A 178 -4.09 3.31 -20.66
CA ASP A 178 -5.28 3.26 -19.81
C ASP A 178 -4.87 3.04 -18.35
N LEU A 179 -5.29 3.96 -17.48
CA LEU A 179 -5.12 3.87 -16.03
C LEU A 179 -5.66 2.54 -15.47
N ASN A 180 -6.79 2.09 -16.02
CA ASN A 180 -7.48 0.90 -15.55
C ASN A 180 -6.73 -0.40 -15.86
N SER A 181 -5.63 -0.36 -16.63
CA SER A 181 -4.80 -1.53 -16.93
C SER A 181 -3.82 -1.91 -15.80
N PHE A 182 -3.51 -0.99 -14.87
CA PHE A 182 -2.52 -1.24 -13.81
C PHE A 182 -2.92 -0.70 -12.43
N PHE A 183 -4.00 0.09 -12.32
CA PHE A 183 -4.49 0.63 -11.06
C PHE A 183 -5.98 0.31 -10.89
N PRO A 184 -6.39 -0.47 -9.87
CA PRO A 184 -7.79 -0.77 -9.65
C PRO A 184 -8.59 0.52 -9.46
N ARG A 185 -9.69 0.64 -10.21
CA ARG A 185 -10.52 1.85 -10.28
C ARG A 185 -10.98 2.31 -8.90
N CYS A 186 -11.06 3.62 -8.72
CA CYS A 186 -10.98 4.24 -7.42
C CYS A 186 -11.66 5.61 -7.41
N TYR A 187 -12.41 5.90 -6.35
CA TYR A 187 -13.27 7.07 -6.24
C TYR A 187 -13.14 7.72 -4.86
N ARG A 188 -13.19 9.04 -4.82
CA ARG A 188 -13.15 9.86 -3.59
C ARG A 188 -14.57 10.17 -3.17
N LEU A 189 -15.03 9.56 -2.08
CA LEU A 189 -16.41 9.69 -1.60
C LEU A 189 -16.73 11.05 -0.96
N GLY A 190 -15.74 11.93 -0.81
CA GLY A 190 -15.94 13.30 -0.35
C GLY A 190 -16.46 14.26 -1.43
N PHE A 191 -16.52 13.83 -2.69
CA PHE A 191 -16.93 14.65 -3.84
C PHE A 191 -18.17 14.03 -4.47
N THR A 192 -19.25 14.81 -4.59
CA THR A 192 -20.56 14.33 -5.09
C THR A 192 -20.46 13.67 -6.45
N ASP A 193 -19.76 14.30 -7.41
CA ASP A 193 -19.62 13.76 -8.77
C ASP A 193 -18.88 12.40 -8.78
N GLU A 194 -17.87 12.23 -7.93
CA GLU A 194 -17.17 10.94 -7.81
C GLU A 194 -17.96 9.90 -7.03
N GLN A 195 -18.79 10.33 -6.08
CA GLN A 195 -19.73 9.45 -5.38
C GLN A 195 -20.80 8.91 -6.34
N ASP A 196 -21.36 9.79 -7.19
CA ASP A 196 -22.32 9.39 -8.22
C ASP A 196 -21.68 8.45 -9.25
N ALA A 197 -20.46 8.77 -9.72
CA ALA A 197 -19.71 7.90 -10.61
C ALA A 197 -19.41 6.52 -9.97
N PHE A 198 -19.14 6.48 -8.67
CA PHE A 198 -18.99 5.24 -7.93
C PHE A 198 -20.29 4.44 -7.86
N ILE A 199 -21.43 5.08 -7.59
CA ILE A 199 -22.75 4.41 -7.53
C ILE A 199 -23.06 3.77 -8.89
N ASP A 200 -22.83 4.50 -9.98
CA ASP A 200 -23.03 4.00 -11.33
C ASP A 200 -22.10 2.82 -11.66
N ASP A 201 -20.82 2.89 -11.29
CA ASP A 201 -19.89 1.76 -11.49
C ASP A 201 -20.24 0.56 -10.60
N PHE A 202 -20.72 0.78 -9.37
CA PHE A 202 -21.18 -0.30 -8.51
C PHE A 202 -22.35 -1.06 -9.17
N ARG A 203 -23.32 -0.33 -9.70
CA ARG A 203 -24.49 -0.84 -10.43
C ARG A 203 -24.10 -1.60 -11.68
N LEU A 204 -23.23 -1.02 -12.50
CA LEU A 204 -22.68 -1.69 -13.68
C LEU A 204 -21.91 -2.97 -13.34
N THR A 205 -21.09 -2.92 -12.28
CA THR A 205 -20.33 -4.08 -11.82
C THR A 205 -21.28 -5.18 -11.34
N ALA A 206 -22.40 -4.84 -10.69
CA ALA A 206 -23.43 -5.80 -10.30
C ALA A 206 -24.08 -6.45 -11.53
N ALA A 207 -24.45 -5.67 -12.56
CA ALA A 207 -25.02 -6.21 -13.81
C ALA A 207 -24.04 -7.17 -14.51
N ARG A 208 -22.78 -6.77 -14.70
CA ARG A 208 -21.74 -7.65 -15.27
C ARG A 208 -21.52 -8.90 -14.42
N SER A 209 -21.51 -8.75 -13.09
CA SER A 209 -21.36 -9.86 -12.15
C SER A 209 -22.52 -10.84 -12.23
N LEU A 210 -23.74 -10.36 -12.39
CA LEU A 210 -24.92 -11.20 -12.57
C LEU A 210 -24.79 -12.07 -13.83
N LEU A 211 -24.39 -11.48 -14.97
CA LEU A 211 -24.14 -12.25 -16.20
C LEU A 211 -23.07 -13.33 -16.00
N LYS A 212 -21.97 -12.99 -15.29
CA LYS A 212 -20.91 -13.96 -14.95
C LYS A 212 -21.45 -15.09 -14.05
N LEU A 213 -22.25 -14.77 -13.04
CA LEU A 213 -22.85 -15.73 -12.11
C LEU A 213 -23.88 -16.63 -12.78
N ALA A 214 -24.64 -16.09 -13.75
CA ALA A 214 -25.63 -16.84 -14.51
C ALA A 214 -24.96 -17.93 -15.38
N LEU A 215 -23.74 -17.66 -15.87
CA LEU A 215 -22.97 -18.60 -16.69
C LEU A 215 -22.18 -19.65 -15.88
N GLN A 216 -22.00 -19.47 -14.57
CA GLN A 216 -21.24 -20.42 -13.74
C GLN A 216 -21.93 -21.80 -13.66
N LYS A 217 -21.15 -22.88 -13.77
CA LYS A 217 -21.66 -24.24 -13.61
C LYS A 217 -21.91 -24.56 -12.14
N VAL A 218 -22.81 -25.50 -11.87
CA VAL A 218 -23.25 -25.92 -10.53
C VAL A 218 -22.09 -26.34 -9.59
N GLY A 219 -20.94 -26.75 -10.12
CA GLY A 219 -19.74 -27.14 -9.35
C GLY A 219 -18.69 -26.05 -9.14
N ASP A 220 -18.83 -24.87 -9.75
CA ASP A 220 -17.84 -23.77 -9.69
C ASP A 220 -18.16 -22.72 -8.61
N ARG A 221 -19.30 -22.85 -7.92
CA ARG A 221 -19.63 -22.00 -6.78
C ARG A 221 -18.78 -22.46 -5.58
N PRO A 222 -18.19 -21.55 -4.79
CA PRO A 222 -17.55 -21.92 -3.54
C PRO A 222 -18.63 -22.45 -2.58
N VAL A 223 -18.85 -23.75 -2.60
CA VAL A 223 -19.74 -24.45 -1.66
C VAL A 223 -18.99 -24.60 -0.35
N GLU A 224 -19.67 -24.19 0.72
CA GLU A 224 -19.27 -24.34 2.11
C GLU A 224 -19.02 -25.82 2.46
N THR A 225 -17.83 -26.10 3.00
CA THR A 225 -17.59 -27.27 3.84
C THR A 225 -16.78 -26.85 5.06
N GLU A 226 -17.35 -26.01 5.93
CA GLU A 226 -16.93 -25.98 7.32
C GLU A 226 -18.19 -25.93 8.21
N GLN A 227 -18.43 -27.03 8.94
CA GLN A 227 -19.46 -27.09 9.96
C GLN A 227 -19.14 -26.09 11.07
N PRO A 228 -20.13 -25.37 11.63
CA PRO A 228 -19.92 -24.58 12.82
C PRO A 228 -19.53 -25.50 14.01
N PRO A 229 -18.68 -25.02 14.95
CA PRO A 229 -18.34 -25.81 16.12
C PRO A 229 -19.59 -26.07 16.94
N LYS A 230 -19.85 -27.35 17.23
CA LYS A 230 -20.96 -27.80 18.07
C LYS A 230 -20.88 -27.10 19.44
N PRO A 231 -21.97 -26.49 19.94
CA PRO A 231 -22.03 -26.10 21.34
C PRO A 231 -22.14 -27.37 22.20
N ASP A 232 -21.35 -27.41 23.28
CA ASP A 232 -21.38 -28.45 24.29
C ASP A 232 -22.81 -28.61 24.85
N LYS A 233 -23.36 -29.84 24.75
CA LYS A 233 -24.62 -30.20 25.39
C LYS A 233 -24.37 -30.59 26.84
N ALA A 234 -25.01 -29.88 27.77
CA ALA A 234 -25.41 -30.45 29.06
C ALA A 234 -26.85 -31.03 28.93
N PRO A 235 -27.20 -32.12 29.63
CA PRO A 235 -28.49 -32.79 29.46
C PRO A 235 -29.54 -32.27 30.45
N GLY A 236 -30.76 -32.02 29.97
CA GLY A 236 -31.94 -31.86 30.82
C GLY A 236 -33.11 -31.20 30.11
N GLU A 237 -34.27 -31.84 30.22
CA GLU A 237 -35.62 -31.31 30.04
C GLU A 237 -36.30 -31.46 28.66
N THR A 238 -37.13 -32.49 28.61
CA THR A 238 -38.30 -32.71 27.76
C THR A 238 -39.31 -31.56 27.83
N HIS A 239 -39.79 -31.04 26.70
CA HIS A 239 -41.20 -30.61 26.56
C HIS A 239 -41.62 -30.42 25.08
N VAL A 240 -42.57 -31.27 24.67
CA VAL A 240 -43.77 -31.09 23.82
C VAL A 240 -43.65 -30.33 22.48
N SER A 241 -43.84 -31.09 21.41
CA SER A 241 -44.02 -30.69 20.02
C SER A 241 -45.39 -30.07 19.73
N HIS A 242 -45.40 -28.88 19.12
CA HIS A 242 -46.52 -28.37 18.34
C HIS A 242 -46.13 -28.34 16.84
N PRO A 243 -47.00 -28.80 15.91
CA PRO A 243 -46.72 -28.78 14.49
C PRO A 243 -46.96 -27.37 13.92
N VAL A 244 -45.90 -26.75 13.38
CA VAL A 244 -46.00 -25.54 12.55
C VAL A 244 -46.14 -25.99 11.08
N PRO A 245 -47.04 -25.39 10.28
CA PRO A 245 -47.29 -25.86 8.92
C PRO A 245 -46.07 -25.68 8.02
N SER A 246 -45.65 -26.78 7.41
CA SER A 246 -44.68 -26.80 6.32
C SER A 246 -45.30 -26.17 5.08
N THR A 247 -45.03 -24.89 4.82
CA THR A 247 -45.25 -24.24 3.51
C THR A 247 -43.97 -24.25 2.70
N ALA A 248 -43.42 -25.44 2.46
CA ALA A 248 -42.47 -25.66 1.37
C ALA A 248 -43.29 -25.90 0.08
N GLY A 249 -43.69 -24.81 -0.56
CA GLY A 249 -44.11 -24.86 -1.97
C GLY A 249 -42.88 -24.98 -2.88
N PRO A 250 -42.98 -25.60 -4.07
CA PRO A 250 -41.90 -25.61 -5.04
C PRO A 250 -41.67 -24.16 -5.50
N CYS A 251 -40.53 -23.55 -5.17
CA CYS A 251 -40.19 -22.21 -5.67
C CYS A 251 -40.08 -22.24 -7.20
N SER A 252 -41.03 -21.56 -7.86
CA SER A 252 -41.07 -21.35 -9.31
C SER A 252 -39.80 -20.67 -9.84
N PRO A 253 -39.34 -20.97 -11.08
CA PRO A 253 -38.19 -20.31 -11.69
C PRO A 253 -38.53 -18.86 -12.06
N LEU A 254 -38.17 -17.90 -11.21
CA LEU A 254 -38.68 -16.53 -11.21
C LEU A 254 -37.69 -15.47 -11.75
N TYR A 255 -36.89 -15.72 -12.79
CA TYR A 255 -35.78 -14.79 -13.10
C TYR A 255 -35.37 -14.50 -14.57
N PRO A 256 -36.15 -14.77 -15.64
CA PRO A 256 -35.76 -14.32 -17.00
C PRO A 256 -35.51 -12.80 -17.06
N GLN A 257 -36.37 -12.02 -16.41
CA GLN A 257 -36.36 -10.56 -16.47
C GLN A 257 -35.12 -9.93 -15.81
N LEU A 258 -34.59 -10.51 -14.73
CA LEU A 258 -33.39 -9.98 -14.06
C LEU A 258 -32.14 -10.10 -14.95
N VAL A 259 -32.06 -11.19 -15.73
CA VAL A 259 -30.97 -11.41 -16.70
C VAL A 259 -31.13 -10.47 -17.89
N GLU A 260 -32.36 -10.27 -18.37
CA GLU A 260 -32.67 -9.32 -19.44
C GLU A 260 -32.29 -7.89 -19.05
N ASP A 261 -32.65 -7.44 -17.84
CA ASP A 261 -32.24 -6.14 -17.29
C ASP A 261 -30.71 -6.00 -17.27
N ALA A 262 -30.00 -7.04 -16.84
CA ALA A 262 -28.53 -7.03 -16.79
C ALA A 262 -27.89 -7.01 -18.19
N LEU A 263 -28.47 -7.74 -19.16
CA LEU A 263 -28.05 -7.74 -20.55
C LEU A 263 -28.25 -6.35 -21.18
N GLU A 264 -29.42 -5.74 -20.96
CA GLU A 264 -29.74 -4.40 -21.45
C GLU A 264 -28.75 -3.37 -20.92
N VAL A 265 -28.50 -3.35 -19.60
CA VAL A 265 -27.53 -2.46 -18.97
C VAL A 265 -26.12 -2.66 -19.54
N CYS A 266 -25.70 -3.92 -19.73
CA CYS A 266 -24.36 -4.21 -20.24
C CYS A 266 -24.18 -3.81 -21.71
N GLU A 267 -25.21 -3.98 -22.55
CA GLU A 267 -25.21 -3.51 -23.94
C GLU A 267 -25.21 -1.99 -24.04
N GLN A 268 -25.99 -1.31 -23.20
CA GLN A 268 -25.94 0.15 -23.10
C GLN A 268 -24.54 0.64 -22.70
N HIS A 269 -23.90 -0.05 -21.75
CA HIS A 269 -22.52 0.27 -21.36
C HIS A 269 -21.52 0.05 -22.50
N LEU A 270 -21.67 -1.02 -23.29
CA LEU A 270 -20.87 -1.22 -24.51
C LEU A 270 -21.06 -0.09 -25.52
N GLY A 271 -22.29 0.44 -25.65
CA GLY A 271 -22.58 1.61 -26.47
C GLY A 271 -21.78 2.86 -26.04
N VAL A 272 -21.73 3.14 -24.73
CA VAL A 272 -20.94 4.25 -24.17
C VAL A 272 -19.45 4.06 -24.40
N LEU A 273 -18.94 2.85 -24.15
CA LEU A 273 -17.53 2.52 -24.40
C LEU A 273 -17.17 2.64 -25.89
N GLY A 274 -18.14 2.42 -26.78
CA GLY A 274 -18.02 2.63 -28.23
C GLY A 274 -18.32 4.05 -28.70
N HIS A 275 -18.49 5.02 -27.77
CA HIS A 275 -18.81 6.41 -28.07
C HIS A 275 -20.12 6.62 -28.86
N GLN A 276 -21.08 5.71 -28.73
CA GLN A 276 -22.36 5.74 -29.44
C GLN A 276 -23.40 6.65 -28.77
N ASP A 277 -23.03 7.27 -27.65
CA ASP A 277 -23.84 8.15 -26.80
C ASP A 277 -23.54 9.65 -27.01
N ILE A 278 -22.47 10.00 -27.75
CA ILE A 278 -22.03 11.39 -27.97
C ILE A 278 -23.14 12.29 -28.53
N ASP A 279 -23.99 11.76 -29.42
CA ASP A 279 -25.04 12.53 -30.11
C ASP A 279 -26.43 12.41 -29.45
N ARG A 280 -26.53 11.71 -28.31
CA ARG A 280 -27.81 11.44 -27.66
C ARG A 280 -28.03 12.35 -26.46
N SER A 281 -29.09 13.16 -26.48
CA SER A 281 -29.60 13.91 -25.31
C SER A 281 -30.25 13.01 -24.24
N THR A 282 -29.82 11.75 -24.15
CA THR A 282 -30.39 10.76 -23.24
C THR A 282 -29.70 10.88 -21.89
N PRO A 283 -30.41 10.87 -20.76
CA PRO A 283 -29.77 10.77 -19.46
C PRO A 283 -28.84 9.55 -19.45
N SER A 284 -27.74 9.65 -18.69
CA SER A 284 -26.76 8.58 -18.46
C SER A 284 -27.41 7.18 -18.52
N PRO A 285 -26.90 6.20 -19.27
CA PRO A 285 -27.58 4.93 -19.53
C PRO A 285 -27.93 4.14 -18.25
N TYR A 286 -27.30 4.48 -17.14
CA TYR A 286 -27.59 3.92 -15.82
C TYR A 286 -28.86 4.53 -15.18
N ARG A 287 -29.56 5.45 -15.86
CA ARG A 287 -30.85 6.05 -15.45
C ARG A 287 -32.03 5.52 -16.28
N THR A 288 -31.89 4.36 -16.91
CA THR A 288 -32.99 3.69 -17.61
C THR A 288 -34.04 3.16 -16.61
N CYS A 289 -35.19 2.74 -17.13
CA CYS A 289 -36.44 2.33 -16.46
C CYS A 289 -36.33 1.23 -15.37
N ILE A 290 -35.13 0.80 -15.03
CA ILE A 290 -34.85 -0.21 -14.01
C ILE A 290 -34.87 0.43 -12.62
N THR A 291 -35.60 -0.18 -11.71
CA THR A 291 -35.56 0.20 -10.29
C THR A 291 -34.31 -0.41 -9.65
N TRP A 292 -33.21 0.34 -9.62
CA TRP A 292 -31.90 -0.14 -9.14
C TRP A 292 -31.92 -0.76 -7.75
N ASP A 293 -32.71 -0.21 -6.83
CA ASP A 293 -32.81 -0.78 -5.47
C ASP A 293 -33.33 -2.22 -5.53
N ARG A 294 -34.36 -2.48 -6.36
CA ARG A 294 -34.87 -3.83 -6.58
C ARG A 294 -33.85 -4.72 -7.28
N PHE A 295 -33.20 -4.20 -8.32
CA PHE A 295 -32.18 -4.95 -9.07
C PHE A 295 -31.02 -5.38 -8.15
N LEU A 296 -30.51 -4.47 -7.32
CA LEU A 296 -29.42 -4.74 -6.38
C LEU A 296 -29.82 -5.76 -5.32
N GLN A 297 -31.04 -5.67 -4.76
CA GLN A 297 -31.52 -6.67 -3.81
C GLN A 297 -31.55 -8.07 -4.41
N GLU A 298 -32.09 -8.24 -5.62
CA GLU A 298 -32.10 -9.55 -6.29
C GLU A 298 -30.69 -10.01 -6.67
N TYR A 299 -29.81 -9.09 -7.11
CA TYR A 299 -28.40 -9.38 -7.32
C TYR A 299 -27.72 -9.90 -6.04
N TYR A 300 -27.94 -9.28 -4.89
CA TYR A 300 -27.37 -9.74 -3.61
C TYR A 300 -27.84 -11.15 -3.25
N ARG A 301 -29.12 -11.47 -3.50
CA ARG A 301 -29.66 -12.82 -3.29
C ARG A 301 -28.97 -13.87 -4.17
N VAL A 302 -28.64 -13.52 -5.41
CA VAL A 302 -27.90 -14.39 -6.33
C VAL A 302 -26.43 -14.52 -5.95
N ALA A 303 -25.77 -13.40 -5.66
CA ALA A 303 -24.33 -13.35 -5.41
C ALA A 303 -23.92 -13.87 -4.02
N HIS A 304 -24.76 -13.65 -3.00
CA HIS A 304 -24.40 -13.86 -1.60
C HIS A 304 -25.29 -14.87 -0.87
N GLU A 305 -26.53 -15.07 -1.31
CA GLU A 305 -27.48 -15.97 -0.63
C GLU A 305 -27.69 -17.31 -1.38
N GLY A 306 -26.91 -17.54 -2.44
CA GLY A 306 -26.91 -18.80 -3.17
C GLY A 306 -28.10 -19.01 -4.12
N THR A 307 -28.91 -17.97 -4.37
CA THR A 307 -30.03 -18.04 -5.33
C THR A 307 -29.51 -18.45 -6.71
N ARG A 308 -30.28 -19.29 -7.42
CA ARG A 308 -29.89 -19.83 -8.73
C ARG A 308 -30.67 -19.14 -9.84
N LEU A 309 -29.94 -18.77 -10.89
CA LEU A 309 -30.52 -18.28 -12.13
C LEU A 309 -30.73 -19.46 -13.08
N VAL A 310 -31.89 -19.48 -13.73
CA VAL A 310 -32.20 -20.43 -14.80
C VAL A 310 -32.22 -19.64 -16.10
N LEU A 311 -31.35 -20.01 -17.04
CA LEU A 311 -31.18 -19.35 -18.32
C LEU A 311 -31.78 -20.20 -19.44
N SER A 312 -32.42 -19.54 -20.41
CA SER A 312 -32.65 -20.14 -21.73
C SER A 312 -31.32 -20.34 -22.48
N ARG A 313 -31.36 -21.08 -23.58
CA ARG A 313 -30.17 -21.26 -24.44
C ARG A 313 -29.74 -19.93 -25.05
N GLU A 314 -30.71 -19.15 -25.52
CA GLU A 314 -30.53 -17.84 -26.15
C GLU A 314 -29.92 -16.85 -25.15
N GLN A 315 -30.45 -16.79 -23.93
CA GLN A 315 -29.91 -15.93 -22.88
C GLN A 315 -28.46 -16.29 -22.53
N ARG A 316 -28.12 -17.59 -22.51
CA ARG A 316 -26.75 -18.05 -22.25
C ARG A 316 -25.80 -17.59 -23.36
N GLU A 317 -26.21 -17.71 -24.63
CA GLU A 317 -25.41 -17.26 -25.78
C GLU A 317 -25.22 -15.74 -25.76
N GLN A 318 -26.27 -14.97 -25.47
CA GLN A 318 -26.22 -13.51 -25.32
C GLN A 318 -25.29 -13.06 -24.17
N CYS A 319 -25.42 -13.68 -22.98
CA CYS A 319 -24.54 -13.38 -21.85
C CYS A 319 -23.07 -13.60 -22.21
N GLN A 320 -22.76 -14.67 -22.96
CA GLN A 320 -21.39 -14.96 -23.40
C GLN A 320 -20.87 -13.93 -24.39
N ASP A 321 -21.66 -13.54 -25.39
CA ASP A 321 -21.28 -12.54 -26.39
C ASP A 321 -20.99 -11.17 -25.73
N VAL A 322 -21.91 -10.69 -24.90
CA VAL A 322 -21.78 -9.40 -24.21
C VAL A 322 -20.55 -9.37 -23.31
N LEU A 323 -20.31 -10.43 -22.53
CA LEU A 323 -19.12 -10.50 -21.67
C LEU A 323 -17.82 -10.55 -22.48
N GLN A 324 -17.79 -11.26 -23.62
CA GLN A 324 -16.61 -11.28 -24.50
C GLN A 324 -16.32 -9.92 -25.13
N ARG A 325 -17.37 -9.17 -25.51
CA ARG A 325 -17.22 -7.80 -26.02
C ARG A 325 -16.75 -6.85 -24.92
N LEU A 326 -17.28 -6.97 -23.71
CA LEU A 326 -16.85 -6.18 -22.54
C LEU A 326 -15.39 -6.48 -22.17
N GLU A 327 -14.95 -7.73 -22.25
CA GLU A 327 -13.57 -8.13 -21.88
C GLU A 327 -12.52 -7.44 -22.75
N LYS A 328 -12.85 -7.15 -24.01
CA LYS A 328 -11.97 -6.43 -24.93
C LYS A 328 -11.81 -4.94 -24.60
N GLN A 329 -12.80 -4.35 -23.93
CA GLN A 329 -12.87 -2.92 -23.64
C GLN A 329 -12.54 -2.59 -22.17
N LEU A 330 -12.71 -3.56 -21.25
CA LEU A 330 -12.57 -3.35 -19.81
C LEU A 330 -11.41 -4.18 -19.24
N PRO A 331 -10.21 -3.57 -19.03
CA PRO A 331 -9.04 -4.30 -18.51
C PRO A 331 -9.27 -4.94 -17.13
N GLN A 332 -10.22 -4.43 -16.35
CA GLN A 332 -10.52 -4.93 -15.00
C GLN A 332 -11.60 -6.01 -14.95
N LEU A 333 -12.22 -6.39 -16.07
CA LEU A 333 -13.33 -7.36 -16.08
C LEU A 333 -12.94 -8.71 -15.45
N GLY A 334 -11.69 -9.13 -15.64
CA GLY A 334 -11.15 -10.36 -15.06
C GLY A 334 -10.91 -10.25 -13.54
N ILE A 335 -10.31 -9.16 -13.08
CA ILE A 335 -9.94 -8.99 -11.66
C ILE A 335 -11.10 -8.56 -10.76
N GLU A 336 -12.11 -7.89 -11.32
CA GLU A 336 -13.25 -7.37 -10.56
C GLU A 336 -14.13 -8.49 -9.99
N GLY A 337 -14.01 -9.72 -10.50
CA GLY A 337 -14.74 -10.87 -10.00
C GLY A 337 -16.25 -10.80 -10.25
N ASN A 338 -16.99 -11.36 -9.30
CA ASN A 338 -18.43 -11.65 -9.41
C ASN A 338 -19.22 -11.25 -8.15
N LEU A 339 -18.55 -10.87 -7.07
CA LEU A 339 -19.16 -10.60 -5.78
C LEU A 339 -19.24 -9.10 -5.48
N ASN A 340 -18.83 -8.26 -6.44
CA ASN A 340 -18.84 -6.81 -6.37
C ASN A 340 -18.23 -6.28 -5.06
N VAL A 341 -17.07 -6.83 -4.68
CA VAL A 341 -16.38 -6.44 -3.46
C VAL A 341 -15.65 -5.11 -3.67
N TRP A 342 -15.81 -4.19 -2.73
CA TRP A 342 -15.15 -2.89 -2.69
C TRP A 342 -14.37 -2.72 -1.39
N ILE A 343 -13.26 -1.99 -1.45
CA ILE A 343 -12.41 -1.70 -0.29
C ILE A 343 -12.43 -0.21 0.03
N LEU A 344 -12.91 0.13 1.22
CA LEU A 344 -12.89 1.49 1.77
C LEU A 344 -11.59 1.72 2.52
N LYS A 345 -10.92 2.82 2.20
CA LYS A 345 -9.65 3.22 2.79
C LYS A 345 -9.73 4.69 3.24
N PRO A 346 -9.27 5.02 4.46
CA PRO A 346 -9.16 6.42 4.86
C PRO A 346 -8.09 7.14 4.04
N SER A 347 -8.40 8.29 3.44
CA SER A 347 -7.56 9.04 2.48
C SER A 347 -6.11 9.25 2.92
N ALA A 348 -5.91 9.64 4.19
CA ALA A 348 -4.61 10.06 4.72
C ALA A 348 -3.90 9.00 5.58
N LYS A 349 -4.44 7.78 5.71
CA LYS A 349 -3.84 6.73 6.57
C LYS A 349 -3.15 5.67 5.72
N SER A 350 -1.82 5.62 5.79
CA SER A 350 -1.02 4.50 5.28
C SER A 350 -0.93 3.37 6.31
N ARG A 351 -0.55 2.16 5.85
CA ARG A 351 -0.26 0.96 6.69
C ARG A 351 -1.48 0.26 7.30
N GLY A 352 -2.69 0.50 6.81
CA GLY A 352 -3.90 -0.21 7.24
C GLY A 352 -4.29 -0.05 8.71
N ARG A 353 -3.88 1.05 9.36
CA ARG A 353 -4.19 1.30 10.78
C ARG A 353 -5.36 2.28 10.93
N GLY A 354 -6.47 1.82 11.51
CA GLY A 354 -7.32 2.69 12.34
C GLY A 354 -6.57 3.02 13.64
N LYS A 355 -6.69 4.24 14.17
CA LYS A 355 -6.17 4.54 15.51
C LYS A 355 -7.10 3.86 16.53
N ALA A 356 -6.72 2.70 17.05
CA ALA A 356 -7.17 2.31 18.38
C ALA A 356 -6.35 3.15 19.37
N GLY A 357 -6.92 4.25 19.86
CA GLY A 357 -6.30 5.04 20.90
C GLY A 357 -6.47 4.35 22.25
N GLY A 358 -5.36 4.21 22.98
CA GLY A 358 -5.34 4.18 24.44
C GLY A 358 -5.89 2.92 25.12
N SER A 359 -4.98 2.13 25.67
CA SER A 359 -5.30 1.34 26.86
C SER A 359 -5.79 2.29 27.95
N MET A 360 -7.08 2.24 28.28
CA MET A 360 -7.56 2.61 29.61
C MET A 360 -7.85 1.31 30.34
N GLY A 361 -6.94 0.94 31.23
CA GLY A 361 -7.33 0.14 32.37
C GLY A 361 -8.21 1.00 33.26
N HIS A 362 -9.52 0.74 33.27
CA HIS A 362 -10.38 1.00 34.40
C HIS A 362 -11.50 -0.05 34.37
N LYS A 363 -11.42 -1.00 35.31
CA LYS A 363 -12.61 -1.75 35.73
C LYS A 363 -13.49 -0.76 36.47
N HIS A 364 -14.72 -0.52 35.99
CA HIS A 364 -15.82 -0.09 36.85
C HIS A 364 -17.08 -0.90 36.54
N PRO A 365 -17.88 -1.25 37.56
CA PRO A 365 -19.01 -2.16 37.44
C PRO A 365 -20.33 -1.38 37.21
N HIS A 366 -21.28 -2.05 36.55
CA HIS A 366 -22.72 -1.77 36.47
C HIS A 366 -23.18 -0.40 35.89
N GLY A 367 -24.08 -0.49 34.90
CA GLY A 367 -25.09 0.54 34.63
C GLY A 367 -24.95 1.30 33.31
N GLU A 368 -25.85 0.97 32.38
CA GLU A 368 -26.44 1.80 31.33
C GLU A 368 -25.57 2.27 30.13
N GLY A 369 -26.12 2.02 28.95
CA GLY A 369 -25.46 2.13 27.65
C GLY A 369 -25.06 3.55 27.28
N VAL A 370 -23.76 3.73 27.06
CA VAL A 370 -23.19 4.84 26.28
C VAL A 370 -22.57 4.23 25.03
N SER A 371 -23.05 4.68 23.86
CA SER A 371 -22.59 4.23 22.53
C SER A 371 -21.06 4.34 22.37
N PRO A 372 -20.39 3.40 21.68
CA PRO A 372 -18.96 3.51 21.41
C PRO A 372 -18.70 4.71 20.52
N SER A 373 -18.13 5.77 21.09
CA SER A 373 -17.85 7.03 20.44
C SER A 373 -16.70 6.93 19.42
N LEU A 374 -16.96 7.47 18.22
CA LEU A 374 -16.02 8.02 17.23
C LEU A 374 -14.65 7.35 17.08
N CYS A 375 -14.63 6.13 16.54
CA CYS A 375 -13.44 5.54 15.95
C CYS A 375 -13.63 5.44 14.43
N CYS A 376 -12.94 6.25 13.61
CA CYS A 376 -12.94 6.00 12.15
C CYS A 376 -12.48 4.53 11.93
N PRO A 377 -13.32 3.66 11.33
CA PRO A 377 -12.96 2.28 11.09
C PRO A 377 -11.65 2.19 10.29
N GLY A 378 -10.97 1.04 10.40
CA GLY A 378 -9.77 0.76 9.61
C GLY A 378 -10.09 0.62 8.12
N ILE A 379 -9.27 -0.15 7.40
CA ILE A 379 -9.64 -0.56 6.04
C ILE A 379 -10.77 -1.59 6.14
N VAL A 380 -11.85 -1.40 5.38
CA VAL A 380 -13.04 -2.26 5.37
C VAL A 380 -13.29 -2.78 3.96
N CYS A 381 -13.65 -4.05 3.83
CA CYS A 381 -14.17 -4.62 2.59
C CYS A 381 -15.68 -4.86 2.75
N THR A 382 -16.46 -4.50 1.75
CA THR A 382 -17.93 -4.68 1.73
C THR A 382 -18.39 -5.07 0.32
N THR A 383 -19.56 -5.68 0.23
CA THR A 383 -20.22 -6.07 -1.02
C THR A 383 -21.55 -5.36 -1.25
N ARG A 384 -21.96 -4.49 -0.33
CA ARG A 384 -23.26 -3.79 -0.36
C ARG A 384 -23.06 -2.29 -0.52
N LEU A 385 -23.78 -1.70 -1.48
CA LEU A 385 -23.69 -0.27 -1.78
C LEU A 385 -24.10 0.58 -0.56
N GLU A 386 -25.15 0.15 0.12
CA GLU A 386 -25.76 0.84 1.26
C GLU A 386 -24.73 0.98 2.39
N GLU A 387 -23.98 -0.08 2.68
CA GLU A 387 -22.91 -0.08 3.69
C GLU A 387 -21.77 0.90 3.33
N VAL A 388 -21.41 1.01 2.04
CA VAL A 388 -20.39 1.97 1.58
C VAL A 388 -20.85 3.39 1.84
N LEU A 389 -22.10 3.70 1.48
CA LEU A 389 -22.69 5.03 1.62
C LEU A 389 -22.89 5.41 3.10
N GLU A 390 -23.35 4.48 3.94
CA GLU A 390 -23.46 4.68 5.39
C GLU A 390 -22.11 4.96 6.06
N LEU A 391 -21.06 4.22 5.69
CA LEU A 391 -19.70 4.44 6.20
C LEU A 391 -19.13 5.79 5.77
N ALA A 392 -19.43 6.23 4.56
CA ALA A 392 -19.04 7.56 4.08
C ALA A 392 -19.78 8.68 4.84
N GLN A 393 -21.10 8.53 5.05
CA GLN A 393 -21.95 9.53 5.71
C GLN A 393 -21.71 9.62 7.22
N SER A 394 -21.50 8.50 7.91
CA SER A 394 -21.23 8.47 9.37
C SER A 394 -19.99 9.28 9.80
N CYS A 395 -19.15 9.69 8.84
CA CYS A 395 -17.97 10.52 9.06
C CYS A 395 -18.21 12.03 8.84
N THR A 396 -19.45 12.46 8.57
CA THR A 396 -19.83 13.86 8.28
C THR A 396 -20.33 14.67 9.49
N GLY A 397 -20.29 14.08 10.70
CA GLY A 397 -20.69 14.73 11.95
C GLY A 397 -19.87 16.00 12.27
N SER A 398 -20.57 17.06 12.67
CA SER A 398 -20.06 18.42 12.90
C SER A 398 -18.92 18.46 13.94
N SER A 399 -17.82 19.16 13.59
CA SER A 399 -16.69 19.63 14.43
C SER A 399 -15.36 18.86 14.51
N VAL A 400 -15.12 17.76 13.79
CA VAL A 400 -13.74 17.19 13.70
C VAL A 400 -13.43 16.76 12.27
N ARG A 401 -12.31 17.25 11.72
CA ARG A 401 -11.85 17.05 10.33
C ARG A 401 -12.22 15.66 9.77
N VAL A 402 -13.10 15.73 8.77
CA VAL A 402 -13.66 14.67 7.93
C VAL A 402 -12.62 13.59 7.64
N CYS A 403 -12.88 12.34 8.02
CA CYS A 403 -12.17 11.21 7.43
C CYS A 403 -12.66 11.12 5.97
N GLU A 404 -11.96 11.77 5.03
CA GLU A 404 -12.20 11.56 3.60
C GLU A 404 -11.93 10.07 3.31
N TRP A 405 -12.91 9.43 2.66
CA TRP A 405 -12.84 8.03 2.30
C TRP A 405 -12.59 7.90 0.81
N VAL A 406 -11.75 6.93 0.48
CA VAL A 406 -11.56 6.48 -0.88
C VAL A 406 -12.11 5.07 -0.96
N VAL A 407 -12.98 4.82 -1.95
CA VAL A 407 -13.45 3.48 -2.29
C VAL A 407 -12.73 3.00 -3.54
N GLN A 408 -12.22 1.78 -3.51
CA GLN A 408 -11.47 1.19 -4.60
C GLN A 408 -12.02 -0.20 -4.92
N LYS A 409 -12.08 -0.57 -6.20
CA LYS A 409 -12.53 -1.92 -6.56
C LYS A 409 -11.58 -2.96 -5.99
N TYR A 410 -12.12 -3.93 -5.26
CA TYR A 410 -11.33 -5.03 -4.75
C TYR A 410 -10.97 -6.01 -5.87
N VAL A 411 -9.72 -6.46 -5.87
CA VAL A 411 -9.22 -7.52 -6.77
C VAL A 411 -9.66 -8.87 -6.19
N GLU A 412 -10.76 -9.40 -6.70
CA GLU A 412 -11.41 -10.63 -6.23
C GLU A 412 -10.69 -11.89 -6.71
N ARG A 413 -9.96 -11.79 -7.83
CA ARG A 413 -9.21 -12.92 -8.41
C ARG A 413 -7.70 -12.65 -8.38
N PRO A 414 -7.07 -12.48 -7.21
CA PRO A 414 -5.63 -12.37 -7.13
C PRO A 414 -4.98 -13.72 -7.46
N LEU A 415 -3.71 -13.69 -7.88
CA LEU A 415 -2.84 -14.85 -7.77
C LEU A 415 -2.67 -15.20 -6.30
N THR A 416 -2.92 -16.46 -5.95
CA THR A 416 -2.67 -17.01 -4.62
C THR A 416 -1.53 -18.01 -4.69
N ILE A 417 -0.83 -18.17 -3.57
CA ILE A 417 0.21 -19.19 -3.41
C ILE A 417 -0.20 -20.01 -2.19
N PHE A 418 -0.41 -21.31 -2.37
CA PHE A 418 -0.94 -22.20 -1.34
C PHE A 418 -2.23 -21.64 -0.72
N ASP A 419 -3.15 -21.24 -1.60
CA ASP A 419 -4.43 -20.58 -1.28
C ASP A 419 -4.31 -19.33 -0.42
N THR A 420 -3.12 -18.75 -0.28
CA THR A 420 -2.89 -17.59 0.57
C THR A 420 -2.63 -16.36 -0.29
N LYS A 421 -3.35 -15.27 0.01
CA LYS A 421 -3.16 -13.98 -0.62
C LYS A 421 -1.80 -13.39 -0.22
N PHE A 422 -1.13 -12.74 -1.17
CA PHE A 422 0.09 -12.00 -0.92
C PHE A 422 0.11 -10.68 -1.69
N ASP A 423 0.98 -9.76 -1.29
CA ASP A 423 1.37 -8.61 -2.12
C ASP A 423 2.90 -8.51 -2.22
N ILE A 424 3.39 -7.70 -3.16
CA ILE A 424 4.81 -7.43 -3.37
C ILE A 424 5.13 -6.02 -2.88
N ARG A 425 6.13 -5.90 -1.99
CA ARG A 425 6.78 -4.64 -1.65
C ARG A 425 7.96 -4.42 -2.60
N GLN A 426 7.79 -3.54 -3.58
CA GLN A 426 8.83 -3.13 -4.51
C GLN A 426 9.47 -1.81 -4.08
N TRP A 427 10.80 -1.78 -3.97
CA TRP A 427 11.51 -0.53 -3.69
C TRP A 427 11.96 0.20 -4.96
N PHE A 428 11.91 1.51 -4.92
CA PHE A 428 12.51 2.38 -5.93
C PHE A 428 13.00 3.67 -5.27
N LEU A 429 14.04 4.27 -5.84
CA LEU A 429 14.65 5.50 -5.33
C LEU A 429 14.42 6.62 -6.34
N VAL A 430 13.98 7.78 -5.88
CA VAL A 430 14.01 9.01 -6.67
C VAL A 430 15.16 9.87 -6.18
N THR A 431 16.10 10.21 -7.05
CA THR A 431 17.25 11.06 -6.70
C THR A 431 17.07 12.50 -7.14
N ASP A 432 16.15 12.76 -8.07
CA ASP A 432 15.82 14.09 -8.53
C ASP A 432 14.42 14.10 -9.16
N TRP A 433 13.74 15.24 -9.09
CA TRP A 433 12.45 15.49 -9.75
C TRP A 433 12.58 16.43 -10.94
N LYS A 434 13.72 17.14 -11.07
CA LYS A 434 13.96 18.13 -12.14
C LYS A 434 15.43 18.09 -12.60
N PRO A 435 15.81 17.21 -13.54
CA PRO A 435 14.96 16.24 -14.27
C PRO A 435 14.58 15.03 -13.41
N LEU A 436 13.40 14.43 -13.65
CA LEU A 436 12.97 13.24 -12.93
C LEU A 436 13.95 12.07 -13.16
N THR A 437 14.58 11.59 -12.08
CA THR A 437 15.53 10.48 -12.11
C THR A 437 15.13 9.41 -11.11
N VAL A 438 14.81 8.22 -11.63
CA VAL A 438 14.22 7.09 -10.89
C VAL A 438 15.09 5.85 -11.05
N TRP A 439 15.30 5.15 -9.94
CA TRP A 439 16.06 3.92 -9.87
C TRP A 439 15.18 2.80 -9.33
N PHE A 440 15.13 1.68 -10.03
CA PHE A 440 14.42 0.49 -9.58
C PHE A 440 15.37 -0.39 -8.77
N TYR A 441 14.91 -0.94 -7.66
CA TYR A 441 15.71 -1.90 -6.90
C TYR A 441 15.33 -3.32 -7.33
N ARG A 442 16.28 -4.10 -7.85
CA ARG A 442 15.99 -5.41 -8.48
C ARG A 442 15.43 -6.44 -7.50
N ASP A 443 15.71 -6.28 -6.21
CA ASP A 443 15.18 -7.15 -5.16
C ASP A 443 13.91 -6.59 -4.53
N CYS A 444 12.97 -7.48 -4.26
CA CYS A 444 11.73 -7.16 -3.57
C CYS A 444 11.30 -8.34 -2.68
N TYR A 445 10.28 -8.14 -1.86
CA TYR A 445 9.75 -9.20 -1.02
C TYR A 445 8.23 -9.26 -1.04
N LEU A 446 7.70 -10.47 -0.85
CA LEU A 446 6.28 -10.76 -0.79
C LEU A 446 5.84 -10.80 0.68
N ARG A 447 4.61 -10.36 0.95
CA ARG A 447 3.98 -10.45 2.28
C ARG A 447 2.71 -11.27 2.19
N PHE A 448 2.63 -12.33 2.98
CA PHE A 448 1.47 -13.21 3.01
C PHE A 448 0.44 -12.77 4.05
N CYS A 449 -0.82 -13.03 3.75
CA CYS A 449 -1.90 -13.05 4.73
C CYS A 449 -1.75 -14.24 5.71
N SER A 450 -2.39 -14.15 6.88
CA SER A 450 -2.28 -15.19 7.93
C SER A 450 -3.28 -16.33 7.76
N ARG A 451 -4.26 -16.17 6.88
CA ARG A 451 -5.33 -17.13 6.63
C ARG A 451 -5.51 -17.34 5.13
N PRO A 452 -6.00 -18.51 4.69
CA PRO A 452 -6.33 -18.76 3.29
C PRO A 452 -7.31 -17.72 2.74
N PHE A 453 -7.13 -17.37 1.48
CA PHE A 453 -7.99 -16.43 0.77
C PHE A 453 -9.38 -17.04 0.57
N SER A 454 -10.41 -16.30 0.96
CA SER A 454 -11.80 -16.64 0.70
C SER A 454 -12.59 -15.36 0.63
N LEU A 455 -13.51 -15.23 -0.32
CA LEU A 455 -14.39 -14.07 -0.43
C LEU A 455 -15.67 -14.22 0.42
N CYS A 456 -15.91 -15.39 1.01
CA CYS A 456 -17.04 -15.61 1.93
C CYS A 456 -16.82 -14.90 3.28
N HIS A 457 -15.56 -14.66 3.65
CA HIS A 457 -15.19 -14.03 4.91
C HIS A 457 -14.26 -12.85 4.67
N LEU A 458 -14.81 -11.64 4.70
CA LEU A 458 -14.09 -10.39 4.42
C LEU A 458 -13.21 -9.88 5.58
N GLU A 459 -12.75 -10.77 6.46
CA GLU A 459 -11.91 -10.40 7.59
C GLU A 459 -10.50 -9.94 7.18
N PRO A 460 -9.90 -8.96 7.89
CA PRO A 460 -8.58 -8.43 7.53
C PRO A 460 -7.45 -9.48 7.43
N ALA A 461 -7.56 -10.58 8.19
CA ALA A 461 -6.58 -11.66 8.21
C ALA A 461 -6.38 -12.33 6.84
N ARG A 462 -7.41 -12.37 5.99
CA ARG A 462 -7.42 -13.00 4.66
C ARG A 462 -7.13 -12.02 3.52
N HIS A 463 -7.35 -10.73 3.75
CA HIS A 463 -7.40 -9.74 2.67
C HIS A 463 -6.37 -8.61 2.75
N LEU A 464 -5.74 -8.36 3.91
CA LEU A 464 -4.78 -7.26 4.10
C LEU A 464 -3.36 -7.77 4.41
N CYS A 465 -2.43 -7.74 3.47
CA CYS A 465 -1.08 -8.32 3.64
C CYS A 465 -0.14 -7.51 4.57
N ASN A 466 -0.56 -6.35 5.08
CA ASN A 466 0.30 -5.50 5.90
C ASN A 466 0.75 -6.23 7.18
N VAL A 467 2.07 -6.31 7.40
CA VAL A 467 2.68 -6.95 8.58
C VAL A 467 2.07 -6.45 9.90
N SER A 468 1.76 -5.15 10.03
CA SER A 468 1.15 -4.62 11.26
C SER A 468 -0.28 -5.08 11.52
N VAL A 469 -1.01 -5.48 10.48
CA VAL A 469 -2.33 -6.11 10.61
C VAL A 469 -2.14 -7.58 10.94
N GLN A 470 -1.30 -8.27 10.16
CA GLN A 470 -1.10 -9.72 10.27
C GLN A 470 -0.47 -10.17 11.59
N LYS A 471 0.33 -9.32 12.25
CA LYS A 471 0.87 -9.59 13.61
C LYS A 471 -0.21 -9.76 14.70
N ARG A 472 -1.43 -9.26 14.47
CA ARG A 472 -2.54 -9.38 15.44
C ARG A 472 -3.24 -10.74 15.38
N TYR A 473 -3.05 -11.47 14.30
CA TYR A 473 -3.73 -12.74 14.06
C TYR A 473 -2.75 -13.88 14.31
N LYS A 474 -3.11 -14.77 15.25
CA LYS A 474 -2.42 -16.05 15.39
C LYS A 474 -2.72 -16.89 14.14
N THR A 475 -1.70 -17.56 13.63
CA THR A 475 -1.85 -18.40 12.46
C THR A 475 -2.61 -19.67 12.85
N SER A 476 -3.91 -19.71 12.55
CA SER A 476 -4.73 -20.90 12.72
C SER A 476 -4.65 -21.71 11.43
N GLN A 477 -3.85 -22.78 11.44
CA GLN A 477 -3.59 -23.70 10.31
C GLN A 477 -3.04 -23.04 9.03
N PRO A 478 -1.80 -22.51 9.02
CA PRO A 478 -1.15 -22.16 7.76
C PRO A 478 -0.86 -23.43 6.95
N ASP A 479 -0.94 -23.33 5.62
CA ASP A 479 -0.29 -24.31 4.76
C ASP A 479 1.21 -24.36 5.16
N PRO A 480 1.78 -25.56 5.43
CA PRO A 480 3.14 -25.69 5.94
C PRO A 480 4.22 -25.16 4.99
N ARG A 481 3.87 -24.92 3.72
CA ARG A 481 4.77 -24.35 2.70
C ARG A 481 4.78 -22.83 2.71
N VAL A 482 3.83 -22.17 3.36
CA VAL A 482 3.89 -20.72 3.65
C VAL A 482 4.88 -20.52 4.80
N PRO A 483 5.88 -19.64 4.66
CA PRO A 483 6.90 -19.48 5.68
C PRO A 483 6.28 -18.93 6.99
N PRO A 484 6.75 -19.34 8.18
CA PRO A 484 6.18 -18.90 9.46
C PRO A 484 6.20 -17.39 9.67
N ASP A 485 7.22 -16.71 9.13
CA ASP A 485 7.38 -15.25 9.17
C ASP A 485 6.53 -14.52 8.13
N LYS A 486 5.83 -15.26 7.25
CA LYS A 486 4.91 -14.76 6.22
C LYS A 486 5.60 -13.87 5.19
N ILE A 487 6.90 -14.07 4.95
CA ILE A 487 7.68 -13.29 3.98
C ILE A 487 8.43 -14.22 3.00
N TRP A 488 8.33 -13.91 1.71
CA TRP A 488 9.23 -14.48 0.69
C TRP A 488 10.09 -13.40 0.04
N SER A 489 11.29 -13.79 -0.38
CA SER A 489 12.08 -13.04 -1.35
C SER A 489 11.50 -13.21 -2.77
N ASN A 490 11.79 -12.25 -3.65
CA ASN A 490 11.56 -12.39 -5.09
C ASN A 490 12.22 -13.63 -5.70
N THR A 491 13.37 -14.08 -5.20
CA THR A 491 14.03 -15.31 -5.68
C THR A 491 13.22 -16.55 -5.34
N GLN A 492 12.66 -16.64 -4.12
CA GLN A 492 11.74 -17.73 -3.75
C GLN A 492 10.48 -17.73 -4.61
N PHE A 493 9.95 -16.55 -4.92
CA PHE A 493 8.80 -16.41 -5.81
C PHE A 493 9.13 -16.82 -7.26
N GLN A 494 10.26 -16.40 -7.80
CA GLN A 494 10.73 -16.84 -9.13
C GLN A 494 10.91 -18.36 -9.21
N ALA A 495 11.48 -18.98 -8.18
CA ALA A 495 11.60 -20.43 -8.10
C ALA A 495 10.23 -21.13 -7.99
N HIS A 496 9.24 -20.50 -7.35
CA HIS A 496 7.87 -21.00 -7.35
C HIS A 496 7.23 -20.91 -8.74
N LEU A 497 7.36 -19.78 -9.43
CA LEU A 497 6.87 -19.60 -10.81
C LEU A 497 7.53 -20.60 -11.77
N ALA A 498 8.83 -20.86 -11.62
CA ALA A 498 9.54 -21.86 -12.42
C ALA A 498 8.99 -23.27 -12.22
N ARG A 499 8.68 -23.67 -10.97
CA ARG A 499 8.03 -24.96 -10.67
C ARG A 499 6.63 -25.09 -11.27
N LEU A 500 5.93 -23.97 -11.47
CA LEU A 500 4.62 -23.93 -12.15
C LEU A 500 4.74 -23.87 -13.68
N GLY A 501 5.96 -23.89 -14.25
CA GLY A 501 6.17 -23.72 -15.70
C GLY A 501 5.90 -22.30 -16.20
N ARG A 502 5.92 -21.30 -15.31
CA ARG A 502 5.58 -19.88 -15.59
C ARG A 502 6.72 -18.94 -15.24
N ALA A 503 7.97 -19.38 -15.38
CA ALA A 503 9.17 -18.60 -15.05
C ALA A 503 9.23 -17.27 -15.81
N ASP A 504 8.75 -17.26 -17.06
CA ASP A 504 8.79 -16.11 -17.95
C ASP A 504 7.88 -14.96 -17.49
N ALA A 505 6.81 -15.26 -16.75
CA ALA A 505 5.90 -14.25 -16.22
C ALA A 505 6.61 -13.18 -15.38
N TRP A 506 7.68 -13.55 -14.64
CA TRP A 506 8.45 -12.60 -13.84
C TRP A 506 9.12 -11.53 -14.70
N GLN A 507 9.87 -11.95 -15.73
CA GLN A 507 10.67 -11.06 -16.57
C GLN A 507 9.85 -10.38 -17.67
N ARG A 508 8.80 -11.03 -18.17
CA ARG A 508 8.00 -10.52 -19.30
C ARG A 508 6.77 -9.71 -18.89
N VAL A 509 6.21 -9.96 -17.70
CA VAL A 509 4.94 -9.33 -17.28
C VAL A 509 5.11 -8.56 -15.98
N ILE A 510 5.50 -9.25 -14.89
CA ILE A 510 5.47 -8.68 -13.53
C ILE A 510 6.46 -7.53 -13.38
N VAL A 511 7.74 -7.73 -13.70
CA VAL A 511 8.76 -6.67 -13.55
C VAL A 511 8.50 -5.48 -14.51
N PRO A 512 8.26 -5.68 -15.82
CA PRO A 512 7.93 -4.57 -16.72
C PRO A 512 6.67 -3.79 -16.29
N GLY A 513 5.61 -4.49 -15.88
CA GLY A 513 4.38 -3.84 -15.43
C GLY A 513 4.58 -3.03 -14.14
N MET A 514 5.32 -3.55 -13.15
CA MET A 514 5.65 -2.78 -11.94
C MET A 514 6.46 -1.52 -12.27
N LYS A 515 7.44 -1.64 -13.17
CA LYS A 515 8.27 -0.53 -13.64
C LYS A 515 7.43 0.55 -14.32
N ALA A 516 6.57 0.17 -15.26
CA ALA A 516 5.69 1.08 -15.98
C ALA A 516 4.73 1.80 -15.03
N ALA A 517 4.07 1.08 -14.12
CA ALA A 517 3.16 1.67 -13.13
C ALA A 517 3.86 2.70 -12.22
N ILE A 518 5.10 2.42 -11.79
CA ILE A 518 5.90 3.37 -10.99
C ILE A 518 6.20 4.63 -11.79
N VAL A 519 6.71 4.50 -13.03
CA VAL A 519 7.05 5.67 -13.87
C VAL A 519 5.81 6.52 -14.15
N ASN A 520 4.70 5.89 -14.50
CA ASN A 520 3.43 6.58 -14.77
C ASN A 520 2.93 7.35 -13.55
N ALA A 521 2.93 6.72 -12.36
CA ALA A 521 2.56 7.38 -11.12
C ALA A 521 3.46 8.59 -10.78
N LEU A 522 4.77 8.46 -10.99
CA LEU A 522 5.71 9.55 -10.72
C LEU A 522 5.54 10.72 -11.70
N ARG A 523 5.35 10.45 -13.00
CA ARG A 523 5.12 11.50 -14.00
C ARG A 523 3.84 12.28 -13.70
N CYS A 524 2.77 11.58 -13.32
CA CYS A 524 1.50 12.19 -12.94
C CYS A 524 1.58 13.09 -11.70
N ALA A 525 2.44 12.74 -10.74
CA ALA A 525 2.60 13.51 -9.49
C ALA A 525 3.66 14.61 -9.56
N ARG A 526 4.46 14.68 -10.64
CA ARG A 526 5.71 15.46 -10.70
C ARG A 526 5.54 16.94 -10.32
N ASP A 527 4.46 17.57 -10.79
CA ASP A 527 4.24 19.01 -10.66
C ASP A 527 3.71 19.39 -9.27
N GLN A 528 3.24 18.39 -8.51
CA GLN A 528 2.70 18.55 -7.16
C GLN A 528 3.75 18.22 -6.08
N VAL A 529 4.80 17.47 -6.43
CA VAL A 529 5.85 17.10 -5.49
C VAL A 529 6.84 18.25 -5.29
N GLY A 530 7.19 18.52 -4.03
CA GLY A 530 8.23 19.49 -3.72
C GLY A 530 9.60 18.92 -4.07
N SER A 531 10.36 19.65 -4.90
CA SER A 531 11.75 19.30 -5.21
C SER A 531 12.72 20.15 -4.40
N ARG A 532 13.81 19.52 -3.97
CA ARG A 532 14.97 20.15 -3.35
C ARG A 532 16.21 19.48 -3.91
N LYS A 533 17.15 20.24 -4.47
CA LYS A 533 18.43 19.67 -4.91
C LYS A 533 19.18 19.09 -3.70
N GLY A 534 19.83 17.94 -3.90
CA GLY A 534 20.43 17.18 -2.81
C GLY A 534 19.44 16.36 -1.97
N SER A 535 18.13 16.45 -2.23
CA SER A 535 17.17 15.49 -1.68
C SER A 535 17.07 14.25 -2.56
N PHE A 536 16.93 13.10 -1.92
CA PHE A 536 16.55 11.84 -2.56
C PHE A 536 15.52 11.16 -1.67
N GLU A 537 14.73 10.21 -2.16
CA GLU A 537 13.84 9.44 -1.29
C GLU A 537 13.63 8.02 -1.79
N LEU A 538 13.71 7.08 -0.85
CA LEU A 538 13.41 5.67 -1.07
C LEU A 538 11.92 5.45 -0.80
N PHE A 539 11.23 4.93 -1.80
CA PHE A 539 9.81 4.62 -1.75
C PHE A 539 9.59 3.10 -1.75
N GLY A 540 8.43 2.69 -1.27
CA GLY A 540 7.94 1.32 -1.40
C GLY A 540 6.59 1.31 -2.10
N ALA A 541 6.52 0.77 -3.32
CA ALA A 541 5.27 0.49 -4.01
C ALA A 541 4.74 -0.87 -3.61
N ASP A 542 3.44 -0.95 -3.34
CA ASP A 542 2.75 -2.19 -2.99
C ASP A 542 1.94 -2.66 -4.20
N PHE A 543 2.24 -3.86 -4.69
CA PHE A 543 1.60 -4.46 -5.86
C PHE A 543 0.87 -5.75 -5.50
N LEU A 544 -0.32 -5.93 -6.07
CA LEU A 544 -1.01 -7.22 -6.08
C LEU A 544 -0.87 -7.85 -7.47
N ILE A 545 -0.71 -9.16 -7.54
CA ILE A 545 -0.60 -9.86 -8.82
C ILE A 545 -1.93 -10.51 -9.16
N GLY A 546 -2.46 -10.26 -10.37
CA GLY A 546 -3.64 -10.94 -10.90
C GLY A 546 -3.34 -12.38 -11.33
N ARG A 547 -4.36 -13.21 -11.58
CA ARG A 547 -4.18 -14.59 -12.09
C ARG A 547 -3.50 -14.65 -13.46
N ASP A 548 -3.60 -13.56 -14.21
CA ASP A 548 -2.93 -13.30 -15.49
C ASP A 548 -1.48 -12.78 -15.32
N PHE A 549 -0.96 -12.76 -14.09
CA PHE A 549 0.35 -12.23 -13.70
C PHE A 549 0.50 -10.71 -13.86
N GLN A 550 -0.56 -9.98 -14.18
CA GLN A 550 -0.50 -8.53 -14.28
C GLN A 550 -0.34 -7.90 -12.90
N PRO A 551 0.61 -6.96 -12.72
CA PRO A 551 0.81 -6.26 -11.46
C PRO A 551 -0.13 -5.05 -11.33
N TRP A 552 -0.88 -5.03 -10.23
CA TRP A 552 -1.83 -3.98 -9.87
C TRP A 552 -1.27 -3.11 -8.75
N LEU A 553 -1.00 -1.83 -9.04
CA LEU A 553 -0.50 -0.87 -8.06
C LEU A 553 -1.59 -0.58 -7.03
N LEU A 554 -1.29 -0.77 -5.74
CA LEU A 554 -2.23 -0.51 -4.65
C LEU A 554 -1.96 0.82 -3.94
N GLU A 555 -0.69 1.07 -3.61
CA GLU A 555 -0.24 2.29 -2.92
C GLU A 555 1.27 2.51 -3.13
N ILE A 556 1.71 3.75 -2.98
CA ILE A 556 3.13 4.11 -2.88
C ILE A 556 3.37 4.69 -1.49
N ASN A 557 4.35 4.15 -0.78
CA ASN A 557 4.70 4.53 0.58
C ASN A 557 6.01 5.32 0.60
N SER A 558 5.98 6.54 1.16
CA SER A 558 7.20 7.21 1.62
C SER A 558 7.75 6.54 2.87
N CYS A 559 9.07 6.54 3.04
CA CYS A 559 9.75 5.91 4.18
C CYS A 559 9.24 4.48 4.46
N PRO A 560 9.44 3.54 3.51
CA PRO A 560 9.08 2.15 3.72
C PRO A 560 9.79 1.62 4.99
N THR A 561 9.12 0.71 5.69
CA THR A 561 9.68 0.13 6.92
C THR A 561 10.98 -0.60 6.63
N MET A 562 12.01 -0.33 7.44
CA MET A 562 13.31 -1.01 7.39
C MET A 562 13.51 -1.96 8.59
N SER A 563 12.42 -2.27 9.30
CA SER A 563 12.46 -3.20 10.43
C SER A 563 12.78 -4.62 9.95
N PRO A 564 13.74 -5.32 10.59
CA PRO A 564 14.13 -6.69 10.23
C PRO A 564 13.14 -7.71 10.80
N SER A 565 11.89 -7.70 10.34
CA SER A 565 10.82 -8.57 10.86
C SER A 565 10.94 -10.04 10.48
N SER A 566 11.86 -10.37 9.56
CA SER A 566 12.15 -11.71 9.06
C SER A 566 13.62 -11.80 8.63
N VAL A 567 14.12 -13.02 8.39
CA VAL A 567 15.47 -13.22 7.82
C VAL A 567 15.58 -12.51 6.46
N VAL A 568 14.55 -12.64 5.62
CA VAL A 568 14.48 -11.99 4.30
C VAL A 568 14.55 -10.46 4.44
N THR A 569 13.69 -9.86 5.27
CA THR A 569 13.67 -8.39 5.44
C THR A 569 14.93 -7.87 6.14
N ARG A 570 15.52 -8.62 7.07
CA ARG A 570 16.81 -8.26 7.70
C ARG A 570 17.89 -8.07 6.64
N GLN A 571 18.03 -9.04 5.73
CA GLN A 571 19.03 -8.98 4.67
C GLN A 571 18.70 -7.90 3.64
N LEU A 572 17.48 -7.91 3.09
CA LEU A 572 17.10 -7.01 2.00
C LEU A 572 17.04 -5.54 2.43
N CYS A 573 16.51 -5.24 3.62
CA CYS A 573 16.50 -3.87 4.15
C CYS A 573 17.91 -3.35 4.41
N ALA A 574 18.83 -4.20 4.88
CA ALA A 574 20.23 -3.80 5.06
C ALA A 574 20.92 -3.54 3.71
N ASN A 575 20.64 -4.37 2.70
CA ASN A 575 21.18 -4.22 1.36
C ASN A 575 20.70 -2.93 0.68
N VAL A 576 19.39 -2.66 0.67
CA VAL A 576 18.86 -1.46 0.00
C VAL A 576 19.36 -0.17 0.66
N GLN A 577 19.54 -0.17 1.99
CA GLN A 577 20.16 0.95 2.71
C GLN A 577 21.63 1.16 2.28
N ARG A 578 22.40 0.07 2.14
CA ARG A 578 23.79 0.12 1.68
C ARG A 578 23.90 0.65 0.26
N ASP A 579 23.07 0.12 -0.62
CA ASP A 579 23.09 0.46 -2.04
C ASP A 579 22.56 1.87 -2.28
N THR A 580 21.65 2.36 -1.43
CA THR A 580 21.22 3.77 -1.45
C THR A 580 22.39 4.69 -1.15
N LEU A 581 23.21 4.40 -0.12
CA LEU A 581 24.39 5.21 0.18
C LEU A 581 25.44 5.16 -0.94
N ARG A 582 25.64 4.00 -1.58
CA ARG A 582 26.50 3.89 -2.77
C ARG A 582 26.03 4.83 -3.89
N LEU A 583 24.74 4.87 -4.13
CA LEU A 583 24.15 5.64 -5.22
C LEU A 583 24.15 7.16 -4.95
N VAL A 584 23.94 7.60 -3.70
CA VAL A 584 23.79 9.03 -3.37
C VAL A 584 25.07 9.70 -2.84
N LEU A 585 26.04 8.90 -2.36
CA LEU A 585 27.33 9.40 -1.88
C LEU A 585 28.46 8.91 -2.78
N ASP A 586 28.68 7.59 -2.85
CA ASP A 586 29.90 7.04 -3.47
C ASP A 586 29.97 7.34 -4.97
N ARG A 587 28.84 7.35 -5.68
CA ARG A 587 28.71 7.74 -7.11
C ARG A 587 29.14 9.18 -7.41
N LYS A 588 29.05 10.09 -6.42
CA LYS A 588 29.48 11.48 -6.57
C LYS A 588 31.00 11.57 -6.72
N ASP A 589 31.72 10.72 -5.98
CA ASP A 589 33.19 10.67 -5.97
C ASP A 589 33.72 9.71 -7.05
N ASN A 590 33.02 8.60 -7.31
CA ASN A 590 33.37 7.62 -8.34
C ASN A 590 32.14 7.20 -9.16
N PRO A 591 31.92 7.81 -10.35
CA PRO A 591 30.77 7.50 -11.22
C PRO A 591 30.67 6.04 -11.67
N THR A 592 31.78 5.29 -11.64
CA THR A 592 31.84 3.88 -12.05
C THR A 592 31.60 2.89 -10.92
N CYS A 593 31.45 3.37 -9.68
CA CYS A 593 31.26 2.48 -8.55
C CYS A 593 29.96 1.66 -8.68
N SER A 594 29.99 0.45 -8.12
CA SER A 594 28.81 -0.41 -8.05
C SER A 594 27.70 0.31 -7.29
N ILE A 595 26.49 0.28 -7.87
CA ILE A 595 25.25 0.76 -7.24
C ILE A 595 24.46 -0.37 -6.61
N GLY A 596 25.11 -1.54 -6.44
CA GLY A 596 24.50 -2.76 -5.94
C GLY A 596 23.33 -3.23 -6.80
N ALA A 597 22.19 -3.51 -6.18
CA ALA A 597 21.02 -4.03 -6.89
C ALA A 597 20.12 -2.93 -7.51
N PHE A 598 20.50 -1.66 -7.44
CA PHE A 598 19.79 -0.61 -8.20
C PHE A 598 20.08 -0.73 -9.70
N GLU A 599 19.07 -0.38 -10.49
CA GLU A 599 19.18 -0.12 -11.92
C GLU A 599 18.49 1.20 -12.26
N LEU A 600 18.99 1.91 -13.26
CA LEU A 600 18.34 3.14 -13.73
C LEU A 600 17.03 2.74 -14.41
N LEU A 601 15.91 3.23 -13.87
CA LEU A 601 14.57 2.96 -14.42
C LEU A 601 14.17 4.03 -15.42
N TYR A 602 14.33 5.29 -15.04
CA TYR A 602 13.89 6.41 -15.83
C TYR A 602 14.77 7.63 -15.55
N ARG A 603 15.12 8.35 -16.60
CA ARG A 603 15.74 9.67 -16.51
C ARG A 603 15.13 10.56 -17.57
N GLU A 604 14.48 11.62 -17.13
CA GLU A 604 13.96 12.64 -18.03
C GLU A 604 15.13 13.37 -18.71
N VAL A 605 15.03 13.51 -20.03
CA VAL A 605 15.99 14.30 -20.81
C VAL A 605 15.54 15.75 -20.74
N GLY A 606 16.40 16.64 -20.21
CA GLY A 606 16.10 18.06 -20.17
C GLY A 606 16.01 18.62 -21.58
N TRP A 607 14.97 19.41 -21.88
CA TRP A 607 14.93 20.26 -23.08
C TRP A 607 15.97 21.37 -22.92
N GLY A 608 17.24 21.05 -23.19
CA GLY A 608 18.29 22.03 -23.44
C GLY A 608 18.19 22.49 -24.90
N LEU A 609 18.30 23.81 -25.10
CA LEU A 609 18.35 24.49 -26.40
C LEU A 609 19.03 23.67 -27.51
N GLY A 610 18.26 23.40 -28.57
CA GLY A 610 18.74 23.07 -29.92
C GLY A 610 19.66 21.84 -30.03
N THR A 611 19.09 20.67 -30.32
CA THR A 611 19.63 19.69 -31.28
C THR A 611 18.56 18.63 -31.54
N ALA A 612 18.53 18.12 -32.78
CA ALA A 612 17.42 17.42 -33.43
C ALA A 612 16.76 16.26 -32.65
N SER A 613 15.47 16.06 -32.90
CA SER A 613 14.65 14.93 -32.43
C SER A 613 15.39 13.59 -32.45
N PRO A 614 15.32 12.79 -31.37
CA PRO A 614 15.70 11.39 -31.47
C PRO A 614 14.67 10.67 -32.35
N GLN A 615 15.12 10.07 -33.45
CA GLN A 615 14.34 9.09 -34.19
C GLN A 615 13.94 7.96 -33.23
N ALA A 616 12.65 7.60 -33.27
CA ALA A 616 12.11 6.46 -32.54
C ALA A 616 12.96 5.19 -32.79
N PRO A 617 13.20 4.35 -31.77
CA PRO A 617 13.84 3.06 -32.00
C PRO A 617 12.96 2.24 -32.93
N ARG A 618 13.51 1.88 -34.10
CA ARG A 618 12.90 0.87 -34.98
C ARG A 618 12.79 -0.43 -34.20
N THR A 619 11.56 -0.89 -34.01
CA THR A 619 11.26 -2.24 -33.53
C THR A 619 11.84 -3.26 -34.52
N PRO A 620 12.51 -4.33 -34.05
CA PRO A 620 12.78 -5.47 -34.92
C PRO A 620 11.45 -6.17 -35.20
N THR A 621 11.06 -6.20 -36.47
CA THR A 621 9.95 -6.99 -36.98
C THR A 621 10.20 -8.47 -36.69
N ALA A 622 9.26 -9.11 -35.97
CA ALA A 622 9.21 -10.57 -35.87
C ALA A 622 8.81 -11.15 -37.25
N PRO A 623 9.35 -12.32 -37.65
CA PRO A 623 9.00 -12.92 -38.93
C PRO A 623 7.58 -13.46 -38.87
N CYS A 624 6.74 -12.98 -39.77
CA CYS A 624 5.37 -13.45 -39.98
C CYS A 624 5.43 -14.83 -40.63
N VAL A 625 4.99 -15.87 -39.92
CA VAL A 625 4.75 -17.20 -40.51
C VAL A 625 3.43 -17.14 -41.27
N SER A 626 3.51 -17.12 -42.60
CA SER A 626 2.38 -17.16 -43.51
C SER A 626 1.72 -18.55 -43.48
N LEU A 627 0.54 -18.66 -42.89
CA LEU A 627 -0.41 -19.72 -43.18
C LEU A 627 -1.21 -19.30 -44.42
N GLN A 628 -0.88 -19.90 -45.56
CA GLN A 628 -1.66 -19.80 -46.79
C GLN A 628 -2.94 -20.64 -46.65
N ALA A 629 -4.08 -20.04 -46.93
CA ALA A 629 -5.28 -20.73 -47.40
C ALA A 629 -5.95 -19.88 -48.49
N PRO A 630 -6.60 -20.51 -49.50
CA PRO A 630 -6.68 -19.95 -50.84
C PRO A 630 -7.82 -18.97 -51.06
N VAL A 631 -7.58 -18.11 -52.05
CA VAL A 631 -8.45 -17.07 -52.60
C VAL A 631 -9.59 -17.71 -53.41
N SER A 632 -10.84 -17.33 -53.14
CA SER A 632 -11.93 -17.41 -54.12
C SER A 632 -12.33 -16.00 -54.54
N SER A 633 -12.24 -15.77 -55.84
CA SER A 633 -12.68 -14.62 -56.62
C SER A 633 -14.09 -14.12 -56.30
N CYS A 634 -14.31 -12.80 -56.34
CA CYS A 634 -15.36 -12.19 -57.16
C CYS A 634 -15.34 -10.65 -57.11
N LEU A 635 -15.12 -10.08 -58.31
CA LEU A 635 -15.77 -8.90 -58.91
C LEU A 635 -15.76 -7.54 -58.19
N SER A 636 -14.93 -6.67 -58.75
CA SER A 636 -14.94 -5.21 -58.64
C SER A 636 -16.17 -4.58 -59.31
N VAL A 637 -16.88 -3.70 -58.58
CA VAL A 637 -17.66 -2.60 -59.15
C VAL A 637 -17.16 -1.32 -58.50
N GLY A 638 -16.57 -0.43 -59.31
CA GLY A 638 -16.09 0.87 -58.89
C GLY A 638 -17.21 1.88 -58.80
N VAL A 639 -17.18 2.71 -57.76
CA VAL A 639 -17.89 3.98 -57.69
C VAL A 639 -16.86 5.04 -57.27
N GLN A 640 -16.60 5.99 -58.16
CA GLN A 640 -15.86 7.22 -57.88
C GLN A 640 -16.75 8.16 -57.07
N LEU A 641 -16.21 8.77 -56.02
CA LEU A 641 -16.73 9.99 -55.43
C LEU A 641 -15.58 10.99 -55.31
N GLU A 642 -15.69 12.07 -56.09
CA GLU A 642 -14.84 13.25 -56.04
C GLU A 642 -15.01 13.98 -54.70
N VAL A 643 -13.89 14.39 -54.10
CA VAL A 643 -13.87 15.36 -53.00
C VAL A 643 -13.13 16.60 -53.50
N THR A 644 -13.89 17.67 -53.69
CA THR A 644 -13.39 19.02 -53.95
C THR A 644 -12.80 19.62 -52.69
N GLY A 645 -11.63 20.23 -52.84
CA GLY A 645 -10.80 20.70 -51.74
C GLY A 645 -11.21 22.04 -51.14
N CYS A 646 -10.59 22.36 -50.01
CA CYS A 646 -10.25 23.74 -49.69
C CYS A 646 -8.97 23.78 -48.86
N SER A 647 -8.03 24.58 -49.34
CA SER A 647 -6.67 24.77 -48.85
C SER A 647 -6.64 25.95 -47.89
N LEU A 648 -5.89 25.88 -46.80
CA LEU A 648 -5.34 27.09 -46.15
C LEU A 648 -3.98 26.79 -45.50
N LYS A 649 -3.00 27.55 -45.97
CA LYS A 649 -1.58 27.54 -45.58
C LYS A 649 -1.35 28.24 -44.24
N LYS A 650 -0.41 27.69 -43.48
CA LYS A 650 0.35 28.39 -42.41
C LYS A 650 1.24 29.50 -43.00
N PRO A 651 1.66 30.44 -42.15
CA PRO A 651 3.09 30.60 -41.90
C PRO A 651 3.52 29.97 -40.57
#